data_AF-T5KHC4-F1
#
_entry.id   AF-T5KHC4-F1
#
_cell.length_a   1.000
_cell.length_b   1.000
_cell.length_c   1.000
_cell.angle_alpha   90.00
_cell.angle_beta   90.00
_cell.angle_gamma   90.00
#
_symmetry.space_group_name_H-M   'P 1'
#
loop_
_entity.id
_entity.type
_entity.pdbx_description
1 polymer ?
#
loop_
_entity_poly.entity_id
_entity_poly.type
_entity_poly.pdbx_seq_one_letter_code
_entity_poly.pdbx_strand_id
1 'polypeptide(L)'
;MLTPQVLTVVLMIGPRHPRHSQFLPQAASNRVCEQRAADAAEDHYLGGAGTVRPTEEQQSAVDLFTAGGNVVVEALAGTGKTAALRFMADTAPNRRGLYAAFNRSIAQEAQRRFQGTGVNARTMHSLAYAEYGVPMRHRLGKQPPLKPTEKAQILGITDKYVLTSVEGDGLPGALSRQQLVTCAQHTVNAFLRTLDPDVTADAVYLPPTLEPKLKPAAAAKLRDTIAGFAQTYWRDLQDPNGRLRYIPDAYLKAWALSKPELPFDYILFDECQDADPIITAVLQGQPSQVVAVGDRHQAIYCQPAGTMVEVPVPDVPADEQCRVATCRRRRNHKTSKMCHLHELDRRAGLPIRAIPNGRGRRTQQVPIESLVPGQDVVTYSNGHIFKTGRPISSVSAFDFDGDLVVVEIGGGTRSKYAPKHHCVVRVGDELRDKHVVYMMRRGSQFRVGRVPFTYVSQNGTSGLAARVIQEKADAAWILSIHDDARSAAQREVLVQARYGLPGLRFNPHKLDRIDLNQFWSQLGPNSDRAQVALEAHGRLIDFPLFTRGRYAFTYRRPFVTAAANLIDGMAVLPSDQVHVRRQGTDVGTGEHRANAEAWHTVKVSREAYKGKIYSLEVADHHTYFADGILTHNSWRGAVNAMDAFGGERTMLRRSFRFGPAIAEYANMWLEALGAPDDMRLIGSDKLATVRRRTPGSGRQPDAVLTRTNAAAIEEIVTAQEHGVDTGIAGEKKSQELRSLAQAALDLKQRGWTSHPELSVFNTWADVRVHADSDDGADMKPLVDLVDRVGADQVVAAIDACVPVDQARTTVSTAHVAKGLEWAQVHIAEDFREPPRKKGIQQPMRAEEARLAYVAATRAKRFLDPRGLEWFPRFLEAGGTVAEPSAGYAEMKEAS
;
A
#
# COMPACT_ATOMS: atom_id res chain seq x y z
N MET A 1 13.97 -76.36 62.51
CA MET A 1 14.44 -76.10 61.14
C MET A 1 14.37 -74.59 60.94
N LEU A 2 15.40 -73.89 61.41
CA LEU A 2 16.57 -73.39 60.67
C LEU A 2 16.29 -72.06 59.93
N THR A 3 17.16 -71.13 60.30
CA THR A 3 17.22 -69.67 60.23
C THR A 3 17.84 -69.12 58.91
N PRO A 4 17.95 -67.79 58.72
CA PRO A 4 18.24 -67.13 57.43
C PRO A 4 19.75 -66.93 57.19
N GLN A 5 20.17 -66.49 55.99
CA GLN A 5 21.29 -65.54 55.74
C GLN A 5 21.67 -65.35 54.24
N VAL A 6 21.85 -64.07 53.86
CA VAL A 6 22.98 -63.45 53.12
C VAL A 6 23.55 -64.15 51.88
N LEU A 7 23.58 -63.44 50.73
CA LEU A 7 24.84 -63.23 50.00
C LEU A 7 24.79 -62.04 49.01
N THR A 8 25.82 -61.21 49.13
CA THR A 8 26.26 -60.11 48.25
C THR A 8 26.81 -60.64 46.93
N VAL A 9 26.49 -60.01 45.79
CA VAL A 9 27.38 -59.94 44.61
C VAL A 9 27.26 -58.55 43.97
N VAL A 10 28.42 -57.98 43.66
CA VAL A 10 28.65 -56.64 43.11
C VAL A 10 29.26 -56.76 41.70
N LEU A 11 28.99 -55.73 40.88
CA LEU A 11 29.70 -55.26 39.66
C LEU A 11 29.38 -55.92 38.31
N MET A 12 28.63 -55.18 37.46
CA MET A 12 29.11 -54.54 36.21
C MET A 12 27.91 -54.07 35.36
N ILE A 13 27.72 -52.74 35.20
CA ILE A 13 26.78 -52.17 34.22
C ILE A 13 27.53 -51.15 33.36
N GLY A 14 27.69 -51.47 32.08
CA GLY A 14 28.17 -50.59 30.99
C GLY A 14 27.29 -50.79 29.75
N PRO A 15 27.13 -49.77 28.88
CA PRO A 15 25.85 -49.51 28.21
C PRO A 15 25.66 -50.25 26.88
N ARG A 16 24.44 -50.74 26.64
CA ARG A 16 24.03 -51.40 25.38
C ARG A 16 23.34 -50.42 24.43
N HIS A 17 23.98 -50.17 23.29
CA HIS A 17 23.34 -49.83 22.01
C HIS A 17 22.78 -51.11 21.36
N PRO A 18 21.58 -51.09 20.74
CA PRO A 18 21.15 -52.14 19.84
C PRO A 18 21.42 -51.77 18.37
N ARG A 19 21.97 -52.72 17.61
CA ARG A 19 22.02 -52.72 16.15
C ARG A 19 21.33 -53.97 15.62
N HIS A 20 20.43 -53.74 14.67
CA HIS A 20 20.07 -54.57 13.52
C HIS A 20 19.64 -56.03 13.74
N SER A 21 18.40 -56.35 13.39
CA SER A 21 18.12 -56.87 12.03
C SER A 21 16.61 -57.11 11.79
N GLN A 22 16.20 -56.68 10.60
CA GLN A 22 15.22 -57.31 9.71
C GLN A 22 13.73 -57.35 10.13
N PHE A 23 13.02 -56.25 9.80
CA PHE A 23 11.68 -56.33 9.24
C PHE A 23 11.66 -55.52 7.94
N LEU A 24 11.31 -56.18 6.83
CA LEU A 24 11.15 -55.62 5.48
C LEU A 24 9.92 -54.71 5.42
N PRO A 25 10.02 -53.43 4.99
CA PRO A 25 8.86 -52.62 4.65
C PRO A 25 8.70 -52.52 3.12
N GLN A 26 7.72 -53.23 2.57
CA GLN A 26 7.09 -52.91 1.29
C GLN A 26 6.24 -51.64 1.45
N ALA A 27 6.83 -50.44 1.33
CA ALA A 27 6.06 -49.19 1.17
C ALA A 27 6.91 -47.96 0.75
N ALA A 28 8.12 -48.13 0.23
CA ALA A 28 9.04 -47.00 -0.03
C ALA A 28 9.35 -46.72 -1.51
N SER A 29 8.75 -47.42 -2.48
CA SER A 29 9.07 -47.20 -3.91
C SER A 29 8.06 -46.37 -4.70
N ASN A 30 6.94 -45.93 -4.11
CA ASN A 30 5.88 -45.24 -4.87
C ASN A 30 5.92 -43.69 -4.82
N ARG A 31 6.71 -43.06 -3.94
CA ARG A 31 6.70 -41.58 -3.81
C ARG A 31 7.74 -40.82 -4.65
N VAL A 32 8.74 -41.50 -5.20
CA VAL A 32 9.55 -40.94 -6.31
C VAL A 32 8.70 -40.86 -7.61
N CYS A 33 7.57 -41.57 -7.65
CA CYS A 33 6.65 -41.60 -8.79
C CYS A 33 5.63 -40.44 -8.77
N GLU A 34 5.38 -39.79 -7.64
CA GLU A 34 4.31 -38.78 -7.50
C GLU A 34 4.80 -37.34 -7.68
N GLN A 35 6.06 -37.02 -7.32
CA GLN A 35 6.72 -35.80 -7.82
C GLN A 35 6.87 -35.86 -9.34
N ARG A 36 7.23 -37.06 -9.86
CA ARG A 36 7.18 -37.40 -11.28
C ARG A 36 5.77 -37.34 -11.89
N ALA A 37 4.68 -37.26 -11.14
CA ALA A 37 3.31 -37.21 -11.68
C ALA A 37 2.72 -35.78 -11.74
N ALA A 38 3.28 -34.85 -10.95
CA ALA A 38 3.07 -33.42 -11.13
C ALA A 38 3.96 -32.89 -12.25
N ASP A 39 5.23 -33.35 -12.28
CA ASP A 39 6.09 -33.22 -13.45
C ASP A 39 5.43 -33.91 -14.64
N ALA A 40 4.88 -35.13 -14.53
CA ALA A 40 4.17 -35.82 -15.62
C ALA A 40 2.74 -35.41 -15.95
N ALA A 41 2.29 -34.24 -15.50
CA ALA A 41 1.10 -33.60 -16.07
C ALA A 41 1.41 -32.28 -16.79
N GLU A 42 2.58 -31.71 -16.54
CA GLU A 42 3.29 -30.94 -17.57
C GLU A 42 3.99 -31.91 -18.57
N ASP A 43 4.48 -33.09 -18.13
CA ASP A 43 5.08 -34.16 -18.96
C ASP A 43 4.06 -35.11 -19.59
N HIS A 44 2.76 -35.05 -19.25
CA HIS A 44 1.77 -35.76 -20.08
C HIS A 44 1.57 -35.08 -21.45
N TYR A 45 2.17 -33.88 -21.62
CA TYR A 45 2.50 -33.27 -22.90
C TYR A 45 4.00 -33.27 -23.25
N LEU A 46 4.88 -33.72 -22.34
CA LEU A 46 6.30 -34.03 -22.57
C LEU A 46 6.51 -35.56 -22.69
N GLY A 47 5.56 -36.22 -23.37
CA GLY A 47 5.77 -37.58 -23.86
C GLY A 47 7.02 -37.61 -24.76
N GLY A 48 7.92 -38.54 -24.46
CA GLY A 48 9.19 -38.83 -25.14
C GLY A 48 9.46 -38.13 -26.49
N ALA A 49 10.58 -37.40 -26.54
CA ALA A 49 11.20 -36.93 -27.79
C ALA A 49 10.30 -36.10 -28.74
N GLY A 50 9.44 -35.23 -28.20
CA GLY A 50 8.72 -34.20 -28.96
C GLY A 50 9.03 -32.80 -28.43
N THR A 51 9.58 -31.92 -29.27
CA THR A 51 9.86 -30.52 -28.95
C THR A 51 8.58 -29.76 -28.57
N VAL A 52 8.56 -29.14 -27.38
CA VAL A 52 7.48 -28.23 -26.98
C VAL A 52 7.48 -27.04 -27.93
N ARG A 53 6.37 -26.79 -28.62
CA ARG A 53 6.23 -25.65 -29.51
C ARG A 53 5.59 -24.47 -28.77
N PRO A 54 6.12 -23.25 -28.91
CA PRO A 54 5.45 -22.05 -28.41
C PRO A 54 4.08 -21.89 -29.09
N THR A 55 3.14 -21.27 -28.39
CA THR A 55 1.90 -20.78 -29.02
C THR A 55 2.18 -19.62 -29.97
N GLU A 56 1.24 -19.29 -30.85
CA GLU A 56 1.35 -18.11 -31.73
C GLU A 56 1.62 -16.82 -30.93
N GLU A 57 0.97 -16.64 -29.78
CA GLU A 57 1.17 -15.49 -28.89
C GLU A 57 2.57 -15.46 -28.28
N GLN A 58 3.07 -16.61 -27.82
CA GLN A 58 4.44 -16.74 -27.31
C GLN A 58 5.48 -16.60 -28.42
N GLN A 59 5.19 -17.11 -29.62
CA GLN A 59 6.06 -17.00 -30.79
C GLN A 59 6.16 -15.54 -31.23
N SER A 60 5.06 -14.80 -31.26
CA SER A 60 5.09 -13.35 -31.51
C SER A 60 5.99 -12.63 -30.49
N ALA A 61 5.90 -12.97 -29.21
CA ALA A 61 6.80 -12.40 -28.20
C ALA A 61 8.28 -12.77 -28.45
N VAL A 62 8.56 -14.02 -28.86
CA VAL A 62 9.90 -14.50 -29.23
C VAL A 62 10.44 -13.78 -30.46
N ASP A 63 9.60 -13.53 -31.46
CA ASP A 63 9.97 -12.83 -32.69
C ASP A 63 10.38 -11.37 -32.37
N LEU A 64 9.58 -10.69 -31.53
CA LEU A 64 9.90 -9.35 -31.02
C LEU A 64 11.22 -9.33 -30.24
N PHE A 65 11.44 -10.34 -29.39
CA PHE A 65 12.70 -10.47 -28.65
C PHE A 65 13.90 -10.68 -29.60
N THR A 66 13.73 -11.48 -30.66
CA THR A 66 14.79 -11.77 -31.62
C THR A 66 15.11 -10.55 -32.51
N ALA A 67 14.15 -9.66 -32.72
CA ALA A 67 14.36 -8.38 -33.40
C ALA A 67 15.31 -7.43 -32.63
N GLY A 68 15.59 -7.71 -31.34
CA GLY A 68 16.65 -7.05 -30.56
C GLY A 68 16.24 -5.77 -29.82
N GLY A 69 15.00 -5.32 -29.95
CA GLY A 69 14.44 -4.20 -29.19
C GLY A 69 13.87 -4.60 -27.83
N ASN A 70 13.67 -3.64 -26.92
CA ASN A 70 12.95 -3.91 -25.67
C ASN A 70 11.52 -4.39 -25.96
N VAL A 71 10.99 -5.27 -25.10
CA VAL A 71 9.68 -5.88 -25.29
C VAL A 71 8.87 -5.75 -24.00
N VAL A 72 7.59 -5.40 -24.11
CA VAL A 72 6.63 -5.43 -23.00
C VAL A 72 5.56 -6.48 -23.30
N VAL A 73 5.46 -7.48 -22.44
CA VAL A 73 4.53 -8.60 -22.59
C VAL A 73 3.44 -8.49 -21.52
N GLU A 74 2.23 -8.20 -21.96
CA GLU A 74 1.04 -8.24 -21.11
C GLU A 74 0.51 -9.66 -21.04
N ALA A 75 0.65 -10.29 -19.88
CA ALA A 75 0.39 -11.70 -19.73
C ALA A 75 -0.62 -11.94 -18.61
N LEU A 76 -1.79 -12.44 -19.01
CA LEU A 76 -2.84 -12.82 -18.07
C LEU A 76 -2.43 -14.05 -17.23
N ALA A 77 -3.19 -14.34 -16.17
CA ALA A 77 -2.82 -15.41 -15.25
C ALA A 77 -2.76 -16.80 -15.93
N GLY A 78 -1.65 -17.51 -15.75
CA GLY A 78 -1.50 -18.89 -16.25
C GLY A 78 -1.13 -19.02 -17.73
N THR A 79 -0.88 -17.91 -18.44
CA THR A 79 -0.51 -17.90 -19.87
C THR A 79 0.96 -18.22 -20.16
N GLY A 80 1.68 -18.65 -19.13
CA GLY A 80 3.06 -19.09 -19.24
C GLY A 80 4.05 -17.94 -19.43
N LYS A 81 3.97 -16.88 -18.61
CA LYS A 81 4.96 -15.78 -18.53
C LYS A 81 6.39 -16.30 -18.56
N THR A 82 6.73 -17.13 -17.58
CA THR A 82 8.06 -17.75 -17.44
C THR A 82 8.40 -18.68 -18.61
N ALA A 83 7.40 -19.34 -19.22
CA ALA A 83 7.61 -20.19 -20.39
C ALA A 83 7.90 -19.37 -21.66
N ALA A 84 7.19 -18.25 -21.87
CA ALA A 84 7.47 -17.30 -22.94
C ALA A 84 8.90 -16.75 -22.83
N LEU A 85 9.27 -16.33 -21.61
CA LEU A 85 10.63 -15.91 -21.27
C LEU A 85 11.65 -17.03 -21.52
N ARG A 86 11.31 -18.28 -21.25
CA ARG A 86 12.15 -19.45 -21.52
C ARG A 86 12.33 -19.72 -23.01
N PHE A 87 11.29 -19.60 -23.83
CA PHE A 87 11.39 -19.73 -25.29
C PHE A 87 12.30 -18.64 -25.88
N MET A 88 12.17 -17.40 -25.40
CA MET A 88 13.08 -16.32 -25.77
C MET A 88 14.54 -16.71 -25.46
N ALA A 89 14.80 -17.21 -24.26
CA ALA A 89 16.13 -17.67 -23.87
C ALA A 89 16.66 -18.84 -24.74
N ASP A 90 15.80 -19.78 -25.15
CA ASP A 90 16.18 -20.87 -26.08
C ASP A 90 16.58 -20.38 -27.46
N THR A 91 15.96 -19.30 -27.95
CA THR A 91 16.34 -18.70 -29.24
C THR A 91 17.68 -17.95 -29.20
N ALA A 92 18.23 -17.75 -28.00
CA ALA A 92 19.43 -16.96 -27.76
C ALA A 92 20.50 -17.74 -26.95
N PRO A 93 20.92 -18.96 -27.37
CA PRO A 93 21.80 -19.82 -26.57
C PRO A 93 23.21 -19.25 -26.39
N ASN A 94 23.65 -18.36 -27.30
CA ASN A 94 24.96 -17.72 -27.27
C ASN A 94 24.95 -16.35 -26.56
N ARG A 95 23.79 -15.90 -26.05
CA ARG A 95 23.64 -14.62 -25.34
C ARG A 95 23.48 -14.91 -23.84
N ARG A 96 24.19 -14.17 -23.01
CA ARG A 96 24.08 -14.22 -21.54
C ARG A 96 22.82 -13.48 -21.11
N GLY A 97 21.88 -14.18 -20.49
CA GLY A 97 20.65 -13.57 -19.99
C GLY A 97 20.66 -13.38 -18.48
N LEU A 98 19.94 -12.37 -17.99
CA LEU A 98 19.57 -12.23 -16.59
C LEU A 98 18.07 -12.40 -16.43
N TYR A 99 17.63 -13.25 -15.52
CA TYR A 99 16.25 -13.21 -15.02
C TYR A 99 16.20 -12.40 -13.74
N ALA A 100 15.57 -11.23 -13.78
CA ALA A 100 15.45 -10.31 -12.65
C ALA A 100 14.19 -10.63 -11.84
N ALA A 101 14.36 -11.21 -10.66
CA ALA A 101 13.27 -11.61 -9.77
C ALA A 101 13.11 -10.68 -8.55
N PHE A 102 11.89 -10.55 -8.06
CA PHE A 102 11.58 -9.77 -6.84
C PHE A 102 12.00 -10.44 -5.54
N ASN A 103 11.95 -11.77 -5.50
CA ASN A 103 12.27 -12.54 -4.29
C ASN A 103 13.11 -13.79 -4.60
N ARG A 104 13.76 -14.32 -3.56
CA ARG A 104 14.74 -15.40 -3.69
C ARG A 104 14.12 -16.72 -4.17
N SER A 105 12.88 -17.02 -3.78
CA SER A 105 12.20 -18.24 -4.21
C SER A 105 11.92 -18.22 -5.72
N ILE A 106 11.42 -17.09 -6.26
CA ILE A 106 11.22 -16.91 -7.71
C ILE A 106 12.54 -17.05 -8.45
N ALA A 107 13.62 -16.43 -7.95
CA ALA A 107 14.94 -16.55 -8.57
C ALA A 107 15.44 -18.01 -8.62
N GLN A 108 15.29 -18.77 -7.53
CA GLN A 108 15.73 -20.17 -7.47
C GLN A 108 14.90 -21.07 -8.39
N GLU A 109 13.60 -20.83 -8.48
CA GLU A 109 12.70 -21.55 -9.37
C GLU A 109 13.01 -21.25 -10.84
N ALA A 110 13.16 -19.97 -11.18
CA ALA A 110 13.59 -19.55 -12.51
C ALA A 110 14.96 -20.16 -12.85
N GLN A 111 15.92 -20.18 -11.92
CA GLN A 111 17.24 -20.78 -12.19
C GLN A 111 17.14 -22.26 -12.59
N ARG A 112 16.21 -23.01 -12.00
CA ARG A 112 15.95 -24.41 -12.37
C ARG A 112 15.28 -24.52 -13.75
N ARG A 113 14.25 -23.71 -14.02
CA ARG A 113 13.53 -23.73 -15.31
C ARG A 113 14.39 -23.33 -16.49
N PHE A 114 15.32 -22.42 -16.28
CA PHE A 114 16.24 -21.92 -17.30
C PHE A 114 17.54 -22.75 -17.38
N GLN A 115 17.61 -23.91 -16.74
CA GLN A 115 18.73 -24.84 -16.93
C GLN A 115 18.88 -25.22 -18.41
N GLY A 116 20.14 -25.27 -18.86
CA GLY A 116 20.46 -25.49 -20.28
C GLY A 116 20.46 -24.21 -21.14
N THR A 117 20.16 -23.04 -20.57
CA THR A 117 20.31 -21.74 -21.24
C THR A 117 21.51 -20.96 -20.72
N GLY A 118 21.84 -19.86 -21.42
CA GLY A 118 22.72 -18.81 -20.92
C GLY A 118 22.10 -17.88 -19.87
N VAL A 119 20.92 -18.17 -19.30
CA VAL A 119 20.22 -17.30 -18.33
C VAL A 119 20.61 -17.59 -16.88
N ASN A 120 21.01 -16.52 -16.18
CA ASN A 120 21.28 -16.50 -14.75
C ASN A 120 20.09 -15.85 -14.03
N ALA A 121 19.45 -16.55 -13.10
CA ALA A 121 18.30 -16.02 -12.36
C ALA A 121 18.69 -15.53 -10.98
N ARG A 122 18.47 -14.23 -10.73
CA ARG A 122 18.91 -13.53 -9.51
C ARG A 122 17.83 -12.55 -9.05
N THR A 123 17.83 -12.24 -7.76
CA THR A 123 17.12 -11.05 -7.29
C THR A 123 17.98 -9.81 -7.42
N MET A 124 17.38 -8.64 -7.64
CA MET A 124 18.11 -7.36 -7.65
C MET A 124 18.85 -7.14 -6.33
N HIS A 125 18.23 -7.49 -5.22
CA HIS A 125 18.86 -7.48 -3.89
C HIS A 125 20.06 -8.44 -3.79
N SER A 126 20.04 -9.60 -4.44
CA SER A 126 21.18 -10.54 -4.43
C SER A 126 22.34 -10.08 -5.30
N LEU A 127 22.07 -9.36 -6.39
CA LEU A 127 23.10 -8.71 -7.20
C LEU A 127 23.77 -7.60 -6.37
N ALA A 128 22.96 -6.73 -5.77
CA ALA A 128 23.43 -5.68 -4.87
C ALA A 128 24.19 -6.25 -3.66
N TYR A 129 23.69 -7.33 -3.05
CA TYR A 129 24.34 -7.97 -1.92
C TYR A 129 25.72 -8.53 -2.26
N ALA A 130 25.92 -9.08 -3.46
CA ALA A 130 27.21 -9.65 -3.85
C ALA A 130 28.35 -8.61 -3.81
N GLU A 131 28.04 -7.37 -4.20
CA GLU A 131 29.01 -6.29 -4.30
C GLU A 131 29.02 -5.39 -3.05
N TYR A 132 27.85 -4.95 -2.58
CA TYR A 132 27.70 -3.99 -1.47
C TYR A 132 27.25 -4.62 -0.15
N GLY A 133 26.80 -5.88 -0.16
CA GLY A 133 26.35 -6.60 1.04
C GLY A 133 27.42 -7.50 1.66
N VAL A 134 28.21 -8.21 0.84
CA VAL A 134 29.29 -9.11 1.29
C VAL A 134 30.33 -8.39 2.15
N PRO A 135 30.84 -7.20 1.77
CA PRO A 135 31.75 -6.44 2.64
C PRO A 135 31.16 -6.13 4.03
N MET A 136 29.83 -5.99 4.08
CA MET A 136 29.07 -5.61 5.29
C MET A 136 28.43 -6.80 6.01
N ARG A 137 28.75 -8.04 5.63
CA ARG A 137 28.06 -9.26 6.12
C ARG A 137 28.03 -9.38 7.64
N HIS A 138 29.11 -8.94 8.30
CA HIS A 138 29.22 -8.96 9.75
C HIS A 138 28.24 -8.02 10.47
N ARG A 139 27.63 -7.05 9.76
CA ARG A 139 26.62 -6.09 10.24
C ARG A 139 25.17 -6.43 9.87
N LEU A 140 24.94 -7.47 9.05
CA LEU A 140 23.62 -7.86 8.56
C LEU A 140 22.87 -8.86 9.49
N GLY A 141 23.55 -9.39 10.53
CA GLY A 141 23.09 -10.50 11.39
C GLY A 141 22.38 -10.13 12.71
N LYS A 142 22.16 -11.14 13.58
CA LYS A 142 21.43 -11.13 14.88
C LYS A 142 22.09 -10.26 15.97
N GLN A 143 22.59 -9.08 15.64
CA GLN A 143 23.05 -8.15 16.66
C GLN A 143 21.83 -7.63 17.45
N PRO A 144 21.92 -7.53 18.78
CA PRO A 144 20.87 -6.95 19.58
C PRO A 144 20.58 -5.51 19.11
N PRO A 145 19.31 -5.07 19.11
CA PRO A 145 18.97 -3.72 18.71
C PRO A 145 19.71 -2.70 19.57
N LEU A 146 20.38 -1.75 18.94
CA LEU A 146 20.98 -0.63 19.65
C LEU A 146 19.90 0.17 20.37
N LYS A 147 20.17 0.51 21.63
CA LYS A 147 19.32 1.39 22.42
C LYS A 147 19.27 2.77 21.76
N PRO A 148 18.16 3.52 21.91
CA PRO A 148 18.06 4.88 21.36
C PRO A 148 19.19 5.81 21.80
N THR A 149 19.76 5.60 23.00
CA THR A 149 20.92 6.34 23.52
C THR A 149 22.20 6.06 22.75
N GLU A 150 22.42 4.81 22.34
CA GLU A 150 23.62 4.40 21.58
C GLU A 150 23.54 4.88 20.14
N LYS A 151 22.33 4.85 19.54
CA LYS A 151 22.06 5.47 18.24
C LYS A 151 22.31 6.98 18.28
N ALA A 152 21.81 7.67 19.31
CA ALA A 152 22.05 9.10 19.47
C ALA A 152 23.56 9.42 19.53
N GLN A 153 24.36 8.62 20.24
CA GLN A 153 25.82 8.78 20.27
C GLN A 153 26.47 8.59 18.89
N ILE A 154 26.04 7.59 18.11
CA ILE A 154 26.57 7.35 16.75
C ILE A 154 26.28 8.54 15.84
N LEU A 155 25.07 9.07 15.92
CA LEU A 155 24.63 10.20 15.11
C LEU A 155 25.20 11.55 15.59
N GLY A 156 26.02 11.56 16.65
CA GLY A 156 26.56 12.81 17.22
C GLY A 156 25.50 13.68 17.91
N ILE A 157 24.37 13.10 18.33
CA ILE A 157 23.29 13.82 19.01
C ILE A 157 23.67 13.97 20.48
N THR A 158 24.42 15.02 20.81
CA THR A 158 24.91 15.31 22.17
C THR A 158 23.83 15.90 23.07
N ASP A 159 22.99 16.79 22.54
CA ASP A 159 22.06 17.58 23.34
C ASP A 159 20.64 17.50 22.80
N LYS A 160 19.68 17.88 23.66
CA LYS A 160 18.32 18.11 23.19
C LYS A 160 18.35 19.29 22.22
N TYR A 161 17.65 19.18 21.10
CA TYR A 161 17.56 20.31 20.18
C TYR A 161 16.56 21.32 20.73
N VAL A 162 17.06 22.51 21.10
CA VAL A 162 16.22 23.59 21.63
C VAL A 162 15.46 24.23 20.49
N LEU A 163 14.13 24.14 20.53
CA LEU A 163 13.28 24.82 19.56
C LEU A 163 13.08 26.26 20.04
N THR A 164 13.39 27.22 19.17
CA THR A 164 13.04 28.62 19.40
C THR A 164 11.61 28.85 18.94
N SER A 165 10.72 29.15 19.89
CA SER A 165 9.32 29.46 19.61
C SER A 165 9.15 30.83 18.97
N VAL A 166 7.98 31.08 18.40
CA VAL A 166 7.52 32.42 18.06
C VAL A 166 7.29 33.21 19.36
N GLU A 167 7.63 34.51 19.37
CA GLU A 167 7.37 35.37 20.53
C GLU A 167 5.86 35.38 20.82
N GLY A 168 5.47 35.03 22.05
CA GLY A 168 4.08 35.09 22.53
C GLY A 168 3.40 33.74 22.81
N ASP A 169 3.97 32.60 22.44
CA ASP A 169 3.20 31.33 22.37
C ASP A 169 3.42 30.36 23.53
N GLY A 170 4.29 30.66 24.49
CA GLY A 170 4.41 29.88 25.74
C GLY A 170 4.82 28.40 25.58
N LEU A 171 5.54 28.01 24.53
CA LEU A 171 6.13 26.65 24.42
C LEU A 171 7.63 26.69 24.09
N PRO A 172 8.52 26.81 25.09
CA PRO A 172 9.90 26.37 24.93
C PRO A 172 9.93 24.84 25.03
N GLY A 173 9.84 24.15 23.90
CA GLY A 173 10.03 22.70 23.83
C GLY A 173 11.42 22.35 23.30
N ALA A 174 12.07 21.35 23.87
CA ALA A 174 13.29 20.77 23.28
C ALA A 174 12.98 19.37 22.75
N LEU A 175 13.40 19.04 21.54
CA LEU A 175 13.28 17.67 21.02
C LEU A 175 14.20 16.76 21.81
N SER A 176 13.66 15.64 22.28
CA SER A 176 14.46 14.62 22.93
C SER A 176 15.43 13.99 21.92
N ARG A 177 16.54 13.44 22.43
CA ARG A 177 17.50 12.71 21.59
C ARG A 177 16.82 11.57 20.82
N GLN A 178 15.85 10.91 21.45
CA GLN A 178 15.08 9.81 20.82
C GLN A 178 14.25 10.32 19.64
N GLN A 179 13.57 11.46 19.79
CA GLN A 179 12.78 12.05 18.72
C GLN A 179 13.66 12.43 17.51
N LEU A 180 14.86 12.96 17.74
CA LEU A 180 15.83 13.28 16.68
C LEU A 180 16.33 12.03 15.97
N VAL A 181 16.65 10.96 16.72
CA VAL A 181 17.02 9.65 16.15
C VAL A 181 15.89 9.11 15.26
N THR A 182 14.64 9.17 15.74
CA THR A 182 13.47 8.74 14.97
C THR A 182 13.33 9.55 13.68
N CYS A 183 13.45 10.88 13.73
CA CYS A 183 13.37 11.71 12.52
C CYS A 183 14.46 11.36 11.50
N ALA A 184 15.70 11.18 11.96
CA ALA A 184 16.81 10.77 11.10
C ALA A 184 16.59 9.37 10.49
N GLN A 185 16.13 8.40 11.29
CA GLN A 185 15.86 7.04 10.81
C GLN A 185 14.72 7.00 9.78
N HIS A 186 13.62 7.73 10.00
CA HIS A 186 12.54 7.83 9.03
C HIS A 186 12.97 8.55 7.74
N THR A 187 13.78 9.60 7.87
CA THR A 187 14.38 10.30 6.72
C THR A 187 15.20 9.34 5.87
N VAL A 188 16.10 8.56 6.50
CA VAL A 188 16.91 7.56 5.79
C VAL A 188 16.04 6.49 5.15
N ASN A 189 15.07 5.92 5.86
CA ASN A 189 14.20 4.88 5.30
C ASN A 189 13.43 5.34 4.05
N ALA A 190 13.00 6.61 4.01
CA ALA A 190 12.39 7.20 2.82
C ALA A 190 13.42 7.42 1.71
N PHE A 191 14.57 8.02 2.04
CA PHE A 191 15.70 8.26 1.13
C PHE A 191 16.23 6.99 0.45
N LEU A 192 16.22 5.85 1.16
CA LEU A 192 16.66 4.56 0.63
C LEU A 192 15.79 4.04 -0.52
N ARG A 193 14.64 4.66 -0.80
CA ARG A 193 13.71 4.32 -1.90
C ARG A 193 13.72 5.35 -3.04
N THR A 194 14.55 6.39 -2.94
CA THR A 194 14.70 7.40 -4.00
C THR A 194 15.95 7.13 -4.83
N LEU A 195 16.17 7.91 -5.89
CA LEU A 195 17.41 7.90 -6.67
C LEU A 195 18.38 9.02 -6.26
N ASP A 196 18.08 9.76 -5.21
CA ASP A 196 18.92 10.87 -4.76
C ASP A 196 20.28 10.35 -4.25
N PRO A 197 21.41 11.00 -4.60
CA PRO A 197 22.74 10.52 -4.22
C PRO A 197 23.05 10.73 -2.73
N ASP A 198 22.40 11.71 -2.07
CA ASP A 198 22.56 11.99 -0.65
C ASP A 198 21.26 12.53 -0.05
N VAL A 199 21.16 12.48 1.28
CA VAL A 199 20.04 13.04 2.02
C VAL A 199 20.12 14.57 1.96
N THR A 200 19.07 15.18 1.41
CA THR A 200 18.92 16.64 1.37
C THR A 200 18.02 17.13 2.51
N ALA A 201 18.18 18.39 2.93
CA ALA A 201 17.33 19.01 3.94
C ALA A 201 15.84 19.04 3.52
N ASP A 202 15.58 19.13 2.21
CA ASP A 202 14.24 19.11 1.63
C ASP A 202 13.56 17.74 1.80
N ALA A 203 14.31 16.64 1.70
CA ALA A 203 13.81 15.27 1.87
C ALA A 203 13.68 14.83 3.34
N VAL A 204 14.01 15.71 4.30
CA VAL A 204 13.94 15.37 5.74
C VAL A 204 12.50 15.13 6.18
N TYR A 205 12.30 14.00 6.85
CA TYR A 205 11.09 13.71 7.58
C TYR A 205 11.06 14.51 8.88
N LEU A 206 10.17 15.49 8.92
CA LEU A 206 9.72 16.10 10.16
C LEU A 206 8.36 15.50 10.55
N PRO A 207 8.14 15.16 11.83
CA PRO A 207 6.83 14.77 12.29
C PRO A 207 5.81 15.84 11.90
N PRO A 208 4.69 15.48 11.25
CA PRO A 208 3.67 16.44 10.80
C PRO A 208 3.11 17.30 11.94
N THR A 209 3.30 16.86 13.18
CA THR A 209 2.86 17.57 14.38
C THR A 209 3.80 18.69 14.84
N LEU A 210 5.06 18.68 14.39
CA LEU A 210 6.17 19.51 14.86
C LEU A 210 6.45 20.70 13.93
N GLU A 211 6.56 20.45 12.63
CA GLU A 211 7.00 21.46 11.65
C GLU A 211 6.16 22.75 11.64
N PRO A 212 4.81 22.71 11.75
CA PRO A 212 4.00 23.93 11.79
C PRO A 212 4.21 24.81 13.03
N LYS A 213 4.93 24.32 14.05
CA LYS A 213 5.19 25.01 15.31
C LYS A 213 6.53 25.76 15.32
N LEU A 214 7.30 25.71 14.23
CA LEU A 214 8.64 26.26 14.15
C LEU A 214 8.65 27.52 13.27
N LYS A 215 9.46 28.53 13.63
CA LYS A 215 9.77 29.64 12.71
C LYS A 215 10.44 29.06 11.46
N PRO A 216 10.21 29.58 10.24
CA PRO A 216 10.84 29.05 9.02
C PRO A 216 12.36 28.91 9.13
N ALA A 217 13.05 29.91 9.70
CA ALA A 217 14.49 29.82 9.97
C ALA A 217 14.86 28.70 10.97
N ALA A 218 14.00 28.42 11.96
CA ALA A 218 14.20 27.32 12.92
C ALA A 218 13.83 25.95 12.31
N ALA A 219 12.82 25.89 11.44
CA ALA A 219 12.44 24.70 10.69
C ALA A 219 13.51 24.31 9.67
N ALA A 220 14.03 25.28 8.91
CA ALA A 220 15.16 25.10 8.01
C ALA A 220 16.40 24.64 8.78
N LYS A 221 16.75 25.34 9.88
CA LYS A 221 17.87 24.93 10.74
C LYS A 221 17.67 23.53 11.33
N LEU A 222 16.44 23.16 11.70
CA LEU A 222 16.13 21.81 12.21
C LEU A 222 16.21 20.76 11.10
N ARG A 223 15.73 21.06 9.89
CA ARG A 223 15.87 20.22 8.71
C ARG A 223 17.34 20.01 8.38
N ASP A 224 18.14 21.06 8.34
CA ASP A 224 19.60 20.97 8.13
C ASP A 224 20.26 20.12 9.22
N THR A 225 19.83 20.29 10.48
CA THR A 225 20.35 19.52 11.59
C THR A 225 20.01 18.02 11.46
N ILE A 226 18.74 17.70 11.17
CA ILE A 226 18.30 16.30 10.99
C ILE A 226 18.87 15.72 9.71
N ALA A 227 19.04 16.49 8.64
CA ALA A 227 19.75 16.08 7.44
C ALA A 227 21.19 15.72 7.79
N GLY A 228 21.88 16.52 8.59
CA GLY A 228 23.22 16.19 9.10
C GLY A 228 23.24 14.87 9.89
N PHE A 229 22.24 14.63 10.74
CA PHE A 229 22.10 13.35 11.44
C PHE A 229 21.76 12.19 10.50
N ALA A 230 20.89 12.39 9.51
CA ALA A 230 20.50 11.39 8.53
C ALA A 230 21.64 11.06 7.55
N GLN A 231 22.44 12.05 7.15
CA GLN A 231 23.68 11.88 6.40
C GLN A 231 24.70 11.11 7.24
N THR A 232 24.82 11.41 8.54
CA THR A 232 25.68 10.63 9.46
C THR A 232 25.19 9.19 9.57
N TYR A 233 23.87 8.99 9.69
CA TYR A 233 23.24 7.67 9.67
C TYR A 233 23.57 6.93 8.37
N TRP A 234 23.42 7.59 7.21
CA TRP A 234 23.72 7.03 5.90
C TRP A 234 25.21 6.71 5.72
N ARG A 235 26.11 7.57 6.20
CA ARG A 235 27.56 7.32 6.21
C ARG A 235 27.91 6.14 7.11
N ASP A 236 27.32 6.05 8.30
CA ASP A 236 27.54 4.89 9.18
C ASP A 236 27.02 3.60 8.53
N LEU A 237 25.90 3.63 7.80
CA LEU A 237 25.44 2.46 7.03
C LEU A 237 26.44 2.07 5.94
N GLN A 238 27.13 3.03 5.31
CA GLN A 238 28.14 2.77 4.28
C GLN A 238 29.54 2.42 4.82
N ASP A 239 29.82 2.68 6.09
CA ASP A 239 31.13 2.41 6.71
C ASP A 239 31.26 0.94 7.10
N PRO A 240 32.26 0.19 6.61
CA PRO A 240 32.50 -1.19 7.05
C PRO A 240 32.64 -1.35 8.57
N ASN A 241 33.12 -0.32 9.27
CA ASN A 241 33.27 -0.31 10.73
C ASN A 241 32.14 0.43 11.45
N GLY A 242 31.08 0.82 10.73
CA GLY A 242 29.92 1.50 11.31
C GLY A 242 29.22 0.63 12.36
N ARG A 243 28.48 1.26 13.26
CA ARG A 243 27.85 0.56 14.39
C ARG A 243 26.36 0.30 14.20
N LEU A 244 25.67 1.04 13.34
CA LEU A 244 24.25 0.82 13.09
C LEU A 244 24.04 -0.53 12.40
N ARG A 245 22.83 -1.08 12.50
CA ARG A 245 22.51 -2.32 11.78
C ARG A 245 22.43 -2.02 10.29
N TYR A 246 23.21 -2.75 9.49
CA TYR A 246 23.10 -2.66 8.04
C TYR A 246 21.83 -3.39 7.58
N ILE A 247 21.13 -2.84 6.59
CA ILE A 247 19.81 -3.33 6.15
C ILE A 247 19.78 -3.56 4.64
N PRO A 248 18.87 -4.43 4.15
CA PRO A 248 18.74 -4.71 2.73
C PRO A 248 18.63 -3.50 1.80
N ASP A 249 17.71 -2.59 2.13
CA ASP A 249 17.45 -1.40 1.33
C ASP A 249 18.69 -0.49 1.23
N ALA A 250 19.60 -0.53 2.22
CA ALA A 250 20.82 0.26 2.23
C ALA A 250 21.84 -0.20 1.18
N TYR A 251 22.11 -1.51 1.07
CA TYR A 251 22.99 -1.99 0.01
C TYR A 251 22.34 -1.89 -1.37
N LEU A 252 21.01 -2.01 -1.47
CA LEU A 252 20.31 -1.85 -2.74
C LEU A 252 20.44 -0.41 -3.24
N LYS A 253 20.24 0.57 -2.36
CA LYS A 253 20.47 1.99 -2.65
C LYS A 253 21.92 2.27 -3.07
N ALA A 254 22.89 1.83 -2.27
CA ALA A 254 24.31 2.05 -2.57
C ALA A 254 24.71 1.48 -3.94
N TRP A 255 24.24 0.27 -4.23
CA TRP A 255 24.43 -0.38 -5.51
C TRP A 255 23.72 0.34 -6.65
N ALA A 256 22.46 0.75 -6.49
CA ALA A 256 21.75 1.48 -7.53
C ALA A 256 22.41 2.83 -7.87
N LEU A 257 22.93 3.54 -6.85
CA LEU A 257 23.66 4.80 -7.02
C LEU A 257 24.99 4.63 -7.76
N SER A 258 25.59 3.44 -7.74
CA SER A 258 26.80 3.17 -8.53
C SER A 258 26.52 3.08 -10.03
N LYS A 259 25.23 3.05 -10.43
CA LYS A 259 24.77 2.84 -11.81
C LYS A 259 25.40 1.59 -12.40
N PRO A 260 25.06 0.41 -11.85
CA PRO A 260 25.76 -0.81 -12.18
C PRO A 260 25.44 -1.21 -13.62
N GLU A 261 26.47 -1.51 -14.40
CA GLU A 261 26.30 -2.15 -15.71
C GLU A 261 26.32 -3.66 -15.51
N LEU A 262 25.18 -4.30 -15.76
CA LEU A 262 25.03 -5.73 -15.56
C LEU A 262 25.65 -6.47 -16.75
N PRO A 263 26.53 -7.47 -16.54
CA PRO A 263 27.28 -8.12 -17.61
C PRO A 263 26.44 -9.18 -18.35
N PHE A 264 25.25 -8.81 -18.80
CA PHE A 264 24.30 -9.66 -19.52
C PHE A 264 23.90 -8.99 -20.82
N ASP A 265 23.62 -9.78 -21.85
CA ASP A 265 23.26 -9.30 -23.19
C ASP A 265 21.74 -9.07 -23.34
N TYR A 266 20.94 -9.60 -22.39
CA TYR A 266 19.51 -9.28 -22.21
C TYR A 266 19.04 -9.55 -20.78
N ILE A 267 17.93 -8.93 -20.40
CA ILE A 267 17.31 -9.02 -19.09
C ILE A 267 15.82 -9.36 -19.24
N LEU A 268 15.38 -10.39 -18.54
CA LEU A 268 14.00 -10.84 -18.46
C LEU A 268 13.45 -10.40 -17.09
N PHE A 269 12.52 -9.45 -17.08
CA PHE A 269 11.94 -8.87 -15.88
C PHE A 269 10.48 -9.30 -15.74
N ASP A 270 10.24 -10.25 -14.83
CA ASP A 270 8.92 -10.83 -14.58
C ASP A 270 8.19 -10.15 -13.41
N GLU A 271 6.85 -10.12 -13.47
CA GLU A 271 5.95 -9.42 -12.53
C GLU A 271 6.27 -7.92 -12.36
N CYS A 272 6.70 -7.26 -13.44
CA CYS A 272 7.22 -5.89 -13.36
C CYS A 272 6.17 -4.83 -12.94
N GLN A 273 4.87 -5.13 -12.95
CA GLN A 273 3.85 -4.23 -12.40
C GLN A 273 4.01 -3.91 -10.90
N ASP A 274 4.73 -4.75 -10.15
CA ASP A 274 4.97 -4.59 -8.71
C ASP A 274 6.35 -3.92 -8.40
N ALA A 275 7.01 -3.30 -9.40
CA ALA A 275 8.37 -2.78 -9.27
C ALA A 275 8.50 -1.48 -8.45
N ASP A 276 9.50 -1.43 -7.56
CA ASP A 276 9.96 -0.22 -6.90
C ASP A 276 10.76 0.70 -7.86
N PRO A 277 10.71 2.03 -7.70
CA PRO A 277 11.41 2.98 -8.58
C PRO A 277 12.93 2.74 -8.70
N ILE A 278 13.61 2.28 -7.64
CA ILE A 278 15.06 2.01 -7.69
C ILE A 278 15.37 0.87 -8.65
N ILE A 279 14.62 -0.23 -8.54
CA ILE A 279 14.79 -1.40 -9.41
C ILE A 279 14.47 -1.02 -10.86
N THR A 280 13.39 -0.29 -11.05
CA THR A 280 12.96 0.18 -12.38
C THR A 280 14.06 1.02 -13.04
N ALA A 281 14.66 1.97 -12.30
CA ALA A 281 15.71 2.83 -12.82
C ALA A 281 17.01 2.08 -13.14
N VAL A 282 17.43 1.12 -12.30
CA VAL A 282 18.61 0.28 -12.60
C VAL A 282 18.39 -0.51 -13.89
N LEU A 283 17.21 -1.10 -14.08
CA LEU A 283 16.89 -1.90 -15.27
C LEU A 283 16.75 -1.05 -16.53
N GLN A 284 16.12 0.13 -16.44
CA GLN A 284 16.03 1.07 -17.56
C GLN A 284 17.40 1.62 -18.00
N GLY A 285 18.34 1.75 -17.05
CA GLY A 285 19.69 2.23 -17.32
C GLY A 285 20.61 1.19 -17.98
N GLN A 286 20.14 -0.04 -18.21
CA GLN A 286 20.97 -1.09 -18.78
C GLN A 286 21.16 -0.90 -20.29
N PRO A 287 22.39 -1.09 -20.82
CA PRO A 287 22.62 -1.10 -22.26
C PRO A 287 22.02 -2.34 -22.96
N SER A 288 21.67 -3.35 -22.17
CA SER A 288 21.15 -4.64 -22.60
C SER A 288 19.66 -4.57 -22.92
N GLN A 289 19.19 -5.43 -23.83
CA GLN A 289 17.77 -5.57 -24.14
C GLN A 289 16.97 -5.96 -22.89
N VAL A 290 15.89 -5.25 -22.57
CA VAL A 290 15.00 -5.54 -21.45
C VAL A 290 13.65 -6.05 -21.95
N VAL A 291 13.23 -7.21 -21.44
CA VAL A 291 11.90 -7.79 -21.64
C VAL A 291 11.12 -7.68 -20.34
N ALA A 292 10.11 -6.82 -20.30
CA ALA A 292 9.26 -6.62 -19.13
C ALA A 292 7.95 -7.40 -19.30
N VAL A 293 7.59 -8.23 -18.32
CA VAL A 293 6.39 -9.09 -18.37
C VAL A 293 5.54 -8.86 -17.14
N GLY A 294 4.22 -8.74 -17.30
CA GLY A 294 3.33 -8.42 -16.17
C GLY A 294 1.84 -8.44 -16.49
N ASP A 295 1.03 -8.20 -15.47
CA ASP A 295 -0.44 -8.10 -15.56
C ASP A 295 -0.95 -6.77 -14.97
N ARG A 296 -1.37 -5.85 -15.85
CA ARG A 296 -1.82 -4.49 -15.48
C ARG A 296 -3.11 -4.47 -14.65
N HIS A 297 -3.95 -5.49 -14.77
CA HIS A 297 -5.17 -5.61 -13.97
C HIS A 297 -4.86 -6.11 -12.55
N GLN A 298 -3.64 -5.89 -12.10
CA GLN A 298 -3.21 -6.00 -10.72
C GLN A 298 -2.76 -4.62 -10.12
N ALA A 299 -3.04 -3.45 -10.77
CA ALA A 299 -2.67 -2.05 -10.36
C ALA A 299 -3.86 -1.07 -10.01
N ILE A 300 -3.68 0.13 -9.38
CA ILE A 300 -4.79 0.98 -8.79
C ILE A 300 -4.59 2.58 -8.72
N TYR A 301 -5.64 3.44 -8.96
CA TYR A 301 -6.05 4.88 -8.52
C TYR A 301 -5.87 6.19 -9.42
N CYS A 302 -6.86 7.17 -9.55
CA CYS A 302 -6.84 8.46 -10.39
C CYS A 302 -7.93 9.64 -10.23
N GLN A 303 -7.84 10.81 -10.98
CA GLN A 303 -8.72 12.04 -11.15
C GLN A 303 -9.28 12.27 -12.59
N PRO A 304 -10.44 12.89 -12.91
CA PRO A 304 -10.99 12.94 -14.29
C PRO A 304 -10.22 13.81 -15.32
N ALA A 305 -10.36 13.46 -16.61
CA ALA A 305 -9.89 14.23 -17.76
C ALA A 305 -10.49 15.64 -17.78
N GLY A 306 -9.72 16.62 -18.25
CA GLY A 306 -10.13 18.03 -18.29
C GLY A 306 -9.97 18.77 -16.94
N THR A 307 -9.46 18.09 -15.91
CA THR A 307 -9.00 18.75 -14.68
C THR A 307 -7.87 19.71 -15.02
N MET A 308 -7.91 20.95 -14.53
CA MET A 308 -6.90 21.97 -14.82
C MET A 308 -5.87 22.05 -13.69
N VAL A 309 -4.63 21.71 -13.97
CA VAL A 309 -3.54 21.72 -12.98
C VAL A 309 -2.74 23.01 -13.08
N GLU A 310 -2.41 23.58 -11.92
CA GLU A 310 -1.64 24.81 -11.86
C GLU A 310 -0.13 24.53 -11.97
N VAL A 311 0.51 25.08 -13.00
CA VAL A 311 1.95 24.94 -13.27
C VAL A 311 2.66 26.30 -13.27
N PRO A 312 3.94 26.39 -12.87
CA PRO A 312 4.73 27.60 -13.00
C PRO A 312 4.95 27.98 -14.47
N VAL A 313 4.80 29.25 -14.80
CA VAL A 313 5.18 29.80 -16.11
C VAL A 313 6.71 29.94 -16.14
N PRO A 314 7.41 29.40 -17.15
CA PRO A 314 8.86 29.53 -17.29
C PRO A 314 9.32 30.99 -17.30
N ASP A 315 10.50 31.27 -16.75
CA ASP A 315 11.12 32.59 -16.80
C ASP A 315 11.35 33.03 -18.27
N VAL A 316 11.09 34.30 -18.58
CA VAL A 316 11.32 34.86 -19.92
C VAL A 316 12.84 34.91 -20.17
N PRO A 317 13.35 34.37 -21.30
CA PRO A 317 14.76 34.46 -21.67
C PRO A 317 15.29 35.90 -21.60
N ALA A 318 16.55 36.06 -21.18
CA ALA A 318 17.14 37.38 -20.90
C ALA A 318 17.12 38.33 -22.13
N ASP A 319 17.18 37.78 -23.34
CA ASP A 319 17.14 38.50 -24.60
C ASP A 319 15.76 39.05 -24.95
N GLU A 320 14.69 38.52 -24.34
CA GLU A 320 13.31 38.96 -24.53
C GLU A 320 12.74 39.79 -23.36
N GLN A 321 13.56 40.04 -22.33
CA GLN A 321 13.18 40.79 -21.14
C GLN A 321 13.21 42.32 -21.35
N CYS A 322 12.40 43.03 -20.57
CA CYS A 322 12.37 44.50 -20.53
C CYS A 322 13.75 45.04 -20.14
N ARG A 323 14.22 46.09 -20.84
CA ARG A 323 15.53 46.72 -20.59
C ARG A 323 15.69 47.32 -19.20
N VAL A 324 14.60 47.64 -18.50
CA VAL A 324 14.67 48.17 -17.14
C VAL A 324 15.21 47.06 -16.22
N ALA A 325 16.40 47.26 -15.64
CA ALA A 325 17.16 46.21 -14.94
C ALA A 325 16.41 45.51 -13.79
N THR A 326 15.43 46.20 -13.19
CA THR A 326 14.56 45.65 -12.13
C THR A 326 13.29 44.99 -12.65
N CYS A 327 13.04 44.98 -13.97
CA CYS A 327 11.79 44.55 -14.59
C CYS A 327 11.91 43.18 -15.27
N ARG A 328 11.22 42.17 -14.75
CA ARG A 328 11.25 40.81 -15.33
C ARG A 328 10.20 40.52 -16.42
N ARG A 329 9.53 41.54 -16.96
CA ARG A 329 8.47 41.37 -17.98
C ARG A 329 9.06 41.23 -19.38
N ARG A 330 8.37 40.55 -20.30
CA ARG A 330 8.71 40.52 -21.73
C ARG A 330 8.69 41.93 -22.33
N ARG A 331 9.58 42.22 -23.28
CA ARG A 331 9.56 43.45 -24.08
C ARG A 331 8.37 43.41 -25.05
N ASN A 332 7.53 44.44 -25.00
CA ASN A 332 6.36 44.56 -25.89
C ASN A 332 6.62 45.57 -27.00
N HIS A 333 7.54 46.51 -26.80
CA HIS A 333 7.89 47.55 -27.75
C HIS A 333 9.27 47.28 -28.34
N LYS A 334 9.33 46.95 -29.64
CA LYS A 334 10.58 46.58 -30.34
C LYS A 334 11.64 47.68 -30.27
N THR A 335 11.24 48.95 -30.38
CA THR A 335 12.14 50.10 -30.44
C THR A 335 12.70 50.51 -29.08
N SER A 336 11.84 50.64 -28.06
CA SER A 336 12.29 51.03 -26.71
C SER A 336 12.85 49.86 -25.90
N LYS A 337 12.61 48.62 -26.34
CA LYS A 337 12.92 47.39 -25.59
C LYS A 337 12.32 47.39 -24.18
N MET A 338 11.23 48.14 -23.98
CA MET A 338 10.50 48.24 -22.72
C MET A 338 9.21 47.41 -22.74
N CYS A 339 8.72 47.05 -21.56
CA CYS A 339 7.37 46.53 -21.41
C CYS A 339 6.35 47.65 -21.62
N HIS A 340 5.08 47.29 -21.88
CA HIS A 340 4.02 48.27 -22.14
C HIS A 340 3.85 49.32 -21.03
N LEU A 341 3.99 48.90 -19.76
CA LEU A 341 3.86 49.79 -18.61
C LEU A 341 4.99 50.81 -18.48
N HIS A 342 6.24 50.38 -18.70
CA HIS A 342 7.38 51.31 -18.65
C HIS A 342 7.42 52.23 -19.85
N GLU A 343 6.90 51.79 -21.00
CA GLU A 343 6.70 52.66 -22.15
C GLU A 343 5.62 53.73 -21.87
N LEU A 344 4.55 53.36 -21.16
CA LEU A 344 3.53 54.31 -20.70
C LEU A 344 4.10 55.33 -19.72
N ASP A 345 4.85 54.88 -18.71
CA ASP A 345 5.49 55.79 -17.74
C ASP A 345 6.46 56.75 -18.43
N ARG A 346 7.26 56.25 -19.39
CA ARG A 346 8.16 57.05 -20.24
C ARG A 346 7.40 58.11 -21.04
N ARG A 347 6.28 57.74 -21.65
CA ARG A 347 5.45 58.66 -22.45
C ARG A 347 4.72 59.69 -21.59
N ALA A 348 4.35 59.32 -20.38
CA ALA A 348 3.68 60.21 -19.43
C ALA A 348 4.65 61.16 -18.69
N GLY A 349 5.96 61.07 -18.95
CA GLY A 349 6.97 61.87 -18.23
C GLY A 349 7.09 61.52 -16.75
N LEU A 350 6.55 60.37 -16.34
CA LEU A 350 6.58 59.91 -14.96
C LEU A 350 7.93 59.23 -14.68
N PRO A 351 8.47 59.37 -13.47
CA PRO A 351 9.67 58.64 -13.08
C PRO A 351 9.45 57.13 -13.30
N ILE A 352 10.46 56.46 -13.85
CA ILE A 352 10.40 55.01 -14.09
C ILE A 352 10.12 54.35 -12.75
N ARG A 353 8.89 53.90 -12.56
CA ARG A 353 8.54 53.22 -11.32
C ARG A 353 9.36 51.95 -11.25
N ALA A 354 9.99 51.75 -10.11
CA ALA A 354 10.33 50.40 -9.70
C ALA A 354 9.01 49.64 -9.69
N ILE A 355 8.83 48.75 -10.66
CA ILE A 355 7.82 47.71 -10.53
C ILE A 355 8.50 46.77 -9.54
N PRO A 356 8.15 46.76 -8.25
CA PRO A 356 8.81 45.86 -7.32
C PRO A 356 8.74 44.46 -7.93
N ASN A 357 9.85 43.70 -7.83
CA ASN A 357 9.83 42.24 -7.95
C ASN A 357 9.05 41.62 -6.78
N GLY A 358 7.93 42.24 -6.41
CA GLY A 358 6.97 41.69 -5.50
C GLY A 358 6.08 40.77 -6.30
N ARG A 359 6.06 39.51 -5.86
CA ARG A 359 4.96 38.53 -5.96
C ARG A 359 5.12 37.49 -7.08
N GLY A 360 5.69 36.34 -6.69
CA GLY A 360 5.47 34.99 -7.25
C GLY A 360 5.89 34.73 -8.69
N ARG A 361 6.41 33.54 -9.01
CA ARG A 361 6.34 33.04 -10.39
C ARG A 361 4.88 33.13 -10.86
N ARG A 362 4.67 33.62 -12.09
CA ARG A 362 3.35 33.52 -12.73
C ARG A 362 3.01 32.05 -12.86
N THR A 363 1.75 31.69 -12.66
CA THR A 363 1.25 30.34 -12.83
C THR A 363 0.27 30.32 -13.99
N GLN A 364 0.13 29.18 -14.65
CA GLN A 364 -0.87 28.94 -15.67
C GLN A 364 -1.60 27.64 -15.35
N GLN A 365 -2.82 27.50 -15.87
CA GLN A 365 -3.63 26.30 -15.75
C GLN A 365 -3.43 25.47 -17.02
N VAL A 366 -3.10 24.19 -16.87
CA VAL A 366 -2.93 23.25 -17.98
C VAL A 366 -3.80 22.00 -17.77
N PRO A 367 -4.39 21.41 -18.82
CA PRO A 367 -5.17 20.18 -18.67
C PRO A 367 -4.32 19.04 -18.11
N ILE A 368 -4.88 18.26 -17.21
CA ILE A 368 -4.23 17.14 -16.52
C ILE A 368 -3.66 16.11 -17.50
N GLU A 369 -4.36 15.89 -18.62
CA GLU A 369 -3.97 14.99 -19.70
C GLU A 369 -2.75 15.46 -20.51
N SER A 370 -2.37 16.73 -20.39
CA SER A 370 -1.23 17.33 -21.10
C SER A 370 0.06 17.31 -20.30
N LEU A 371 -0.01 16.93 -19.02
CA LEU A 371 1.13 16.90 -18.12
C LEU A 371 2.04 15.71 -18.39
N VAL A 372 3.34 15.91 -18.24
CA VAL A 372 4.35 14.86 -18.38
C VAL A 372 5.33 14.85 -17.20
N PRO A 373 5.95 13.70 -16.87
CA PRO A 373 7.00 13.63 -15.85
C PRO A 373 8.11 14.65 -16.10
N GLY A 374 8.62 15.24 -15.01
CA GLY A 374 9.64 16.29 -15.01
C GLY A 374 9.09 17.72 -15.11
N GLN A 375 7.82 17.92 -15.46
CA GLN A 375 7.20 19.25 -15.38
C GLN A 375 6.90 19.63 -13.94
N ASP A 376 7.13 20.89 -13.59
CA ASP A 376 6.81 21.42 -12.27
C ASP A 376 5.32 21.75 -12.13
N VAL A 377 4.71 21.36 -11.01
CA VAL A 377 3.35 21.75 -10.63
C VAL A 377 3.39 22.54 -9.33
N VAL A 378 2.49 23.51 -9.17
CA VAL A 378 2.38 24.29 -7.92
C VAL A 378 1.93 23.38 -6.80
N THR A 379 2.65 23.39 -5.69
CA THR A 379 2.44 22.45 -4.57
C THR A 379 2.17 23.16 -3.25
N TYR A 380 1.73 22.40 -2.25
CA TYR A 380 1.52 22.88 -0.89
C TYR A 380 2.16 21.95 0.13
N SER A 381 2.96 22.52 1.03
CA SER A 381 3.52 21.77 2.15
C SER A 381 3.60 22.66 3.38
N ASN A 382 3.26 22.10 4.55
CA ASN A 382 3.41 22.76 5.85
C ASN A 382 2.77 24.16 5.99
N GLY A 383 1.64 24.42 5.31
CA GLY A 383 0.98 25.72 5.36
C GLY A 383 1.50 26.73 4.34
N HIS A 384 2.45 26.33 3.49
CA HIS A 384 3.03 27.17 2.45
C HIS A 384 2.65 26.65 1.06
N ILE A 385 2.29 27.57 0.16
CA ILE A 385 2.13 27.31 -1.28
C ILE A 385 3.44 27.64 -1.98
N PHE A 386 3.97 26.68 -2.74
CA PHE A 386 5.21 26.77 -3.49
C PHE A 386 4.91 27.00 -4.97
N LYS A 387 4.84 28.28 -5.37
CA LYS A 387 4.62 28.70 -6.78
C LYS A 387 5.82 28.44 -7.69
N THR A 388 6.97 28.11 -7.13
CA THR A 388 8.12 27.59 -7.88
C THR A 388 7.86 26.21 -8.46
N GLY A 389 6.93 25.47 -7.86
CA GLY A 389 6.52 24.13 -8.22
C GLY A 389 7.46 23.03 -7.73
N ARG A 390 6.99 21.77 -7.84
CA ARG A 390 7.79 20.54 -7.68
C ARG A 390 7.55 19.65 -8.89
N PRO A 391 8.54 18.84 -9.30
CA PRO A 391 8.42 18.04 -10.51
C PRO A 391 7.43 16.90 -10.32
N ILE A 392 6.67 16.62 -11.38
CA ILE A 392 5.88 15.40 -11.52
C ILE A 392 6.84 14.23 -11.69
N SER A 393 6.72 13.19 -10.87
CA SER A 393 7.49 11.96 -11.00
C SER A 393 6.81 10.94 -11.91
N SER A 394 5.48 10.90 -11.96
CA SER A 394 4.73 10.05 -12.89
C SER A 394 3.34 10.58 -13.22
N VAL A 395 2.86 10.21 -14.42
CA VAL A 395 1.48 10.43 -14.89
C VAL A 395 0.94 9.11 -15.42
N SER A 396 -0.31 8.77 -15.10
CA SER A 396 -0.99 7.56 -15.59
C SER A 396 -2.45 7.86 -15.92
N ALA A 397 -3.09 7.13 -16.82
CA ALA A 397 -4.48 7.36 -17.24
C ALA A 397 -5.28 6.05 -17.37
N PHE A 398 -6.56 6.08 -17.01
CA PHE A 398 -7.46 4.92 -16.90
C PHE A 398 -8.86 5.31 -17.35
N ASP A 399 -9.68 4.38 -17.82
CA ASP A 399 -11.09 4.66 -18.10
C ASP A 399 -11.93 4.50 -16.84
N PHE A 400 -12.96 5.34 -16.69
CA PHE A 400 -13.76 5.45 -15.48
C PHE A 400 -15.24 5.71 -15.78
N ASP A 401 -16.15 4.99 -15.12
CA ASP A 401 -17.59 5.12 -15.31
C ASP A 401 -18.37 5.09 -13.98
N GLY A 402 -18.62 6.25 -13.36
CA GLY A 402 -19.49 6.38 -12.18
C GLY A 402 -19.45 7.77 -11.55
N ASP A 403 -19.82 7.89 -10.28
CA ASP A 403 -19.97 9.19 -9.63
C ASP A 403 -18.62 9.81 -9.23
N LEU A 404 -18.35 10.99 -9.77
CA LEU A 404 -17.34 11.89 -9.23
C LEU A 404 -17.88 12.61 -7.99
N VAL A 405 -17.02 12.75 -6.99
CA VAL A 405 -17.25 13.68 -5.88
C VAL A 405 -16.90 15.08 -6.38
N VAL A 406 -17.89 15.95 -6.39
CA VAL A 406 -17.76 17.33 -6.82
C VAL A 406 -17.64 18.21 -5.60
N VAL A 407 -16.63 19.06 -5.59
CA VAL A 407 -16.37 20.04 -4.54
C VAL A 407 -16.51 21.41 -5.14
N GLU A 408 -17.36 22.24 -4.56
CA GLU A 408 -17.58 23.63 -4.96
C GLU A 408 -17.36 24.57 -3.77
N ILE A 409 -16.65 25.66 -4.01
CA ILE A 409 -16.47 26.74 -3.03
C ILE A 409 -17.13 28.02 -3.53
N GLY A 410 -17.47 28.94 -2.61
CA GLY A 410 -18.04 30.23 -2.97
C GLY A 410 -17.15 30.99 -3.97
N GLY A 411 -17.76 31.54 -5.03
CA GLY A 411 -17.05 32.20 -6.13
C GLY A 411 -16.97 31.39 -7.44
N GLY A 412 -17.54 30.18 -7.48
CA GLY A 412 -17.68 29.37 -8.70
C GLY A 412 -16.53 28.41 -8.98
N THR A 413 -15.51 28.36 -8.11
CA THR A 413 -14.40 27.40 -8.21
C THR A 413 -14.90 26.00 -7.84
N ARG A 414 -14.62 25.05 -8.72
CA ARG A 414 -15.19 23.70 -8.68
C ARG A 414 -14.16 22.68 -9.12
N SER A 415 -13.95 21.62 -8.34
CA SER A 415 -13.11 20.48 -8.72
C SER A 415 -13.85 19.16 -8.58
N LYS A 416 -13.41 18.14 -9.32
CA LYS A 416 -14.04 16.83 -9.36
C LYS A 416 -13.01 15.73 -9.06
N TYR A 417 -13.43 14.74 -8.29
CA TYR A 417 -12.56 13.67 -7.81
C TYR A 417 -13.23 12.31 -7.97
N ALA A 418 -12.46 11.29 -8.35
CA ALA A 418 -12.90 9.93 -8.11
C ALA A 418 -13.05 9.71 -6.59
N PRO A 419 -14.05 8.96 -6.10
CA PRO A 419 -14.30 8.74 -4.67
C PRO A 419 -13.09 8.29 -3.84
N LYS A 420 -12.11 7.58 -4.42
CA LYS A 420 -10.88 7.17 -3.74
C LYS A 420 -9.73 8.18 -3.79
N HIS A 421 -9.85 9.24 -4.58
CA HIS A 421 -8.81 10.24 -4.68
C HIS A 421 -8.51 10.87 -3.31
N HIS A 422 -7.24 11.09 -2.98
CA HIS A 422 -6.89 11.75 -1.73
C HIS A 422 -7.04 13.26 -1.83
N CYS A 423 -7.80 13.85 -0.92
CA CYS A 423 -8.01 15.28 -0.81
C CYS A 423 -7.37 15.80 0.47
N VAL A 424 -6.75 16.97 0.41
CA VAL A 424 -6.28 17.69 1.59
C VAL A 424 -7.40 18.60 2.08
N VAL A 425 -7.91 18.34 3.27
CA VAL A 425 -9.07 19.06 3.82
C VAL A 425 -8.87 19.46 5.26
N ARG A 426 -9.67 20.42 5.71
CA ARG A 426 -9.78 20.83 7.11
C ARG A 426 -11.25 20.78 7.54
N VAL A 427 -11.49 20.63 8.84
CA VAL A 427 -12.83 20.86 9.40
C VAL A 427 -13.15 22.36 9.33
N GLY A 428 -14.24 22.74 8.65
CA GLY A 428 -14.67 24.13 8.56
C GLY A 428 -15.41 24.60 9.81
N ASP A 429 -15.44 25.93 9.99
CA ASP A 429 -16.02 26.53 11.21
C ASP A 429 -17.54 26.32 11.31
N GLU A 430 -18.22 26.18 10.18
CA GLU A 430 -19.66 25.91 10.10
C GLU A 430 -20.08 24.59 10.76
N LEU A 431 -19.15 23.65 10.92
CA LEU A 431 -19.42 22.36 11.55
C LEU A 431 -19.45 22.43 13.07
N ARG A 432 -18.94 23.50 13.69
CA ARG A 432 -18.70 23.59 15.14
C ARG A 432 -19.95 23.30 15.98
N ASP A 433 -21.06 23.93 15.62
CA ASP A 433 -22.32 23.88 16.37
C ASP A 433 -23.28 22.83 15.83
N LYS A 434 -22.83 22.01 14.87
CA LYS A 434 -23.64 20.96 14.26
C LYS A 434 -23.60 19.67 15.07
N HIS A 435 -24.54 18.79 14.77
CA HIS A 435 -24.59 17.44 15.27
C HIS A 435 -24.27 16.44 14.16
N VAL A 436 -23.43 15.47 14.47
CA VAL A 436 -22.98 14.42 13.55
C VAL A 436 -23.71 13.14 13.85
N VAL A 437 -24.32 12.54 12.84
CA VAL A 437 -24.66 11.12 12.86
C VAL A 437 -23.52 10.37 12.19
N TYR A 438 -22.90 9.48 12.93
CA TYR A 438 -21.74 8.72 12.50
C TYR A 438 -22.04 7.23 12.48
N MET A 439 -21.17 6.51 11.80
CA MET A 439 -20.99 5.08 11.96
C MET A 439 -19.60 4.80 12.51
N MET A 440 -19.46 3.82 13.38
CA MET A 440 -18.15 3.35 13.81
C MET A 440 -18.11 1.82 13.86
N ARG A 441 -16.90 1.26 13.68
CA ARG A 441 -16.61 -0.17 13.61
C ARG A 441 -15.74 -0.59 14.79
N ARG A 442 -16.00 -1.77 15.35
CA ARG A 442 -15.09 -2.52 16.20
C ARG A 442 -15.11 -4.00 15.78
N GLY A 443 -14.00 -4.51 15.27
CA GLY A 443 -13.93 -5.81 14.59
C GLY A 443 -14.88 -5.85 13.39
N SER A 444 -15.81 -6.81 13.41
CA SER A 444 -16.86 -6.99 12.40
C SER A 444 -18.21 -6.35 12.79
N GLN A 445 -18.23 -5.60 13.90
CA GLN A 445 -19.44 -4.98 14.44
C GLN A 445 -19.44 -3.48 14.20
N PHE A 446 -20.59 -2.97 13.83
CA PHE A 446 -20.84 -1.58 13.49
C PHE A 446 -22.02 -1.08 14.28
N ARG A 447 -21.91 0.17 14.73
CA ARG A 447 -23.00 0.91 15.34
C ARG A 447 -23.16 2.26 14.69
N VAL A 448 -24.37 2.76 14.76
CA VAL A 448 -24.70 4.13 14.42
C VAL A 448 -24.85 4.90 15.71
N GLY A 449 -24.31 6.09 15.78
CA GLY A 449 -24.54 6.97 16.91
C GLY A 449 -24.57 8.42 16.49
N ARG A 450 -24.80 9.29 17.46
CA ARG A 450 -24.68 10.73 17.27
C ARG A 450 -23.87 11.40 18.36
N VAL A 451 -23.25 12.51 17.99
CA VAL A 451 -22.53 13.42 18.91
C VAL A 451 -22.64 14.84 18.40
N PRO A 452 -22.55 15.86 19.28
CA PRO A 452 -22.21 17.19 18.81
C PRO A 452 -20.84 17.16 18.12
N PHE A 453 -20.65 17.96 17.07
CA PHE A 453 -19.40 17.98 16.31
C PHE A 453 -18.23 18.43 17.20
N THR A 454 -18.46 19.37 18.12
CA THR A 454 -17.49 19.81 19.14
C THR A 454 -18.06 19.71 20.56
N TYR A 455 -17.21 19.40 21.54
CA TYR A 455 -17.54 19.53 22.97
C TYR A 455 -16.93 20.83 23.51
N VAL A 456 -17.75 21.65 24.17
CA VAL A 456 -17.37 23.00 24.65
C VAL A 456 -16.22 22.97 25.69
N SER A 457 -15.90 21.82 26.30
CA SER A 457 -14.99 21.74 27.46
C SER A 457 -13.63 21.05 27.23
N GLN A 458 -13.26 20.58 26.02
CA GLN A 458 -12.00 19.86 25.82
C GLN A 458 -11.22 20.26 24.56
N ASN A 459 -10.09 20.95 24.76
CA ASN A 459 -8.84 21.02 23.95
C ASN A 459 -8.87 20.88 22.40
N GLY A 460 -10.00 21.13 21.71
CA GLY A 460 -10.07 21.13 20.24
C GLY A 460 -10.23 19.76 19.58
N THR A 461 -10.65 18.73 20.32
CA THR A 461 -10.98 17.39 19.78
C THR A 461 -12.43 17.36 19.32
N SER A 462 -12.71 16.80 18.13
CA SER A 462 -14.09 16.64 17.67
C SER A 462 -14.84 15.61 18.51
N GLY A 463 -16.16 15.78 18.65
CA GLY A 463 -17.00 14.86 19.41
C GLY A 463 -16.98 13.44 18.84
N LEU A 464 -16.79 13.30 17.52
CA LEU A 464 -16.62 11.99 16.87
C LEU A 464 -15.31 11.32 17.30
N ALA A 465 -14.18 12.03 17.25
CA ALA A 465 -12.90 11.47 17.67
C ALA A 465 -12.91 11.07 19.14
N ALA A 466 -13.45 11.93 20.02
CA ALA A 466 -13.61 11.61 21.44
C ALA A 466 -14.47 10.36 21.66
N ARG A 467 -15.54 10.21 20.87
CA ARG A 467 -16.44 9.07 20.95
C ARG A 467 -15.80 7.77 20.44
N VAL A 468 -15.01 7.81 19.37
CA VAL A 468 -14.28 6.65 18.87
C VAL A 468 -13.29 6.13 19.93
N ILE A 469 -12.57 7.04 20.60
CA ILE A 469 -11.64 6.70 21.69
C ILE A 469 -12.40 6.07 22.88
N GLN A 470 -13.49 6.70 23.33
CA GLN A 470 -14.30 6.18 24.45
C GLN A 470 -14.83 4.76 24.18
N GLU A 471 -15.14 4.46 22.92
CA GLU A 471 -15.77 3.21 22.49
C GLU A 471 -14.75 2.16 22.01
N LYS A 472 -13.46 2.52 21.99
CA LYS A 472 -12.35 1.70 21.44
C LYS A 472 -12.68 1.17 20.04
N ALA A 473 -13.25 2.02 19.20
CA ALA A 473 -13.60 1.66 17.82
C ALA A 473 -12.36 1.73 16.91
N ASP A 474 -12.29 0.81 15.93
CA ASP A 474 -11.20 0.68 14.98
C ASP A 474 -11.31 1.69 13.83
N ALA A 475 -12.53 2.06 13.46
CA ALA A 475 -12.80 2.98 12.36
C ALA A 475 -14.10 3.76 12.52
N ALA A 476 -14.21 4.96 11.91
CA ALA A 476 -15.46 5.73 11.88
C ALA A 476 -15.67 6.56 10.60
N TRP A 477 -16.95 6.80 10.30
CA TRP A 477 -17.44 7.57 9.15
C TRP A 477 -18.51 8.57 9.59
N ILE A 478 -18.59 9.70 8.91
CA ILE A 478 -19.70 10.64 9.05
C ILE A 478 -20.78 10.28 8.04
N LEU A 479 -21.99 9.98 8.51
CA LEU A 479 -23.13 9.68 7.65
C LEU A 479 -23.87 10.97 7.25
N SER A 480 -24.11 11.85 8.22
CA SER A 480 -24.80 13.12 7.98
C SER A 480 -24.53 14.14 9.08
N ILE A 481 -24.76 15.41 8.76
CA ILE A 481 -24.62 16.56 9.65
C ILE A 481 -26.00 17.22 9.80
N HIS A 482 -26.29 17.74 10.98
CA HIS A 482 -27.58 18.31 11.36
C HIS A 482 -27.40 19.58 12.17
N ASP A 483 -28.34 20.51 12.07
CA ASP A 483 -28.27 21.80 12.77
C ASP A 483 -28.58 21.68 14.26
N ASP A 484 -29.36 20.67 14.65
CA ASP A 484 -29.84 20.52 16.01
C ASP A 484 -29.84 19.05 16.48
N ALA A 485 -29.88 18.88 17.80
CA ALA A 485 -29.79 17.55 18.41
C ALA A 485 -31.01 16.66 18.09
N ARG A 486 -32.19 17.26 17.82
CA ARG A 486 -33.44 16.55 17.56
C ARG A 486 -33.44 15.97 16.15
N SER A 487 -33.06 16.73 15.13
CA SER A 487 -32.91 16.25 13.75
C SER A 487 -31.81 15.17 13.65
N ALA A 488 -30.69 15.34 14.36
CA ALA A 488 -29.67 14.30 14.47
C ALA A 488 -30.19 13.02 15.14
N ALA A 489 -30.98 13.13 16.22
CA ALA A 489 -31.60 11.97 16.89
C ALA A 489 -32.57 11.23 15.98
N GLN A 490 -33.42 11.97 15.26
CA GLN A 490 -34.33 11.38 14.30
C GLN A 490 -33.57 10.66 13.18
N ARG A 491 -32.49 11.26 12.67
CA ARG A 491 -31.67 10.63 11.63
C ARG A 491 -30.92 9.40 12.16
N GLU A 492 -30.36 9.45 13.36
CA GLU A 492 -29.73 8.30 14.02
C GLU A 492 -30.71 7.12 14.09
N VAL A 493 -31.90 7.33 14.65
CA VAL A 493 -32.94 6.28 14.78
C VAL A 493 -33.38 5.79 13.40
N LEU A 494 -33.54 6.69 12.42
CA LEU A 494 -33.91 6.32 11.06
C LEU A 494 -32.85 5.44 10.41
N VAL A 495 -31.57 5.77 10.54
CA VAL A 495 -30.46 4.96 10.00
C VAL A 495 -30.41 3.61 10.70
N GLN A 496 -30.54 3.57 12.03
CA GLN A 496 -30.57 2.34 12.80
C GLN A 496 -31.71 1.41 12.35
N ALA A 497 -32.94 1.93 12.26
CA ALA A 497 -34.10 1.17 11.84
C ALA A 497 -34.03 0.75 10.36
N ARG A 498 -33.67 1.68 9.47
CA ARG A 498 -33.64 1.46 8.01
C ARG A 498 -32.58 0.43 7.60
N TYR A 499 -31.47 0.38 8.30
CA TYR A 499 -30.34 -0.47 7.94
C TYR A 499 -30.11 -1.61 8.93
N GLY A 500 -30.92 -1.73 9.99
CA GLY A 500 -30.82 -2.78 11.00
C GLY A 500 -29.51 -2.71 11.79
N LEU A 501 -29.03 -1.51 12.07
CA LEU A 501 -27.79 -1.25 12.81
C LEU A 501 -28.10 -0.82 14.24
N PRO A 502 -27.37 -1.33 15.24
CA PRO A 502 -27.60 -0.97 16.63
C PRO A 502 -27.11 0.45 16.94
N GLY A 503 -27.78 1.10 17.90
CA GLY A 503 -27.32 2.33 18.54
C GLY A 503 -26.44 2.13 19.77
N LEU A 504 -26.43 0.90 20.29
CA LEU A 504 -25.84 0.55 21.57
C LEU A 504 -24.32 0.77 21.57
N ARG A 505 -23.76 1.07 22.73
CA ARG A 505 -22.32 1.33 22.91
C ARG A 505 -21.52 0.04 22.87
N PHE A 506 -20.25 0.14 22.45
CA PHE A 506 -19.30 -0.98 22.51
C PHE A 506 -18.74 -1.13 23.92
N ASN A 507 -18.50 -0.02 24.63
CA ASN A 507 -18.01 -0.05 26.00
C ASN A 507 -19.10 0.32 27.02
N PRO A 508 -19.18 -0.39 28.16
CA PRO A 508 -20.18 -0.15 29.19
C PRO A 508 -19.91 1.13 29.96
N HIS A 509 -20.98 1.89 30.20
CA HIS A 509 -21.00 2.96 31.19
C HIS A 509 -21.41 2.41 32.56
N LYS A 510 -20.98 3.04 33.65
CA LYS A 510 -21.26 2.59 35.05
C LYS A 510 -22.75 2.41 35.41
N LEU A 511 -23.65 2.92 34.57
CA LEU A 511 -25.10 2.90 34.79
C LEU A 511 -25.83 1.95 33.82
N ASP A 512 -25.13 1.30 32.90
CA ASP A 512 -25.75 0.42 31.92
C ASP A 512 -26.23 -0.87 32.63
N ARG A 513 -27.52 -1.18 32.49
CA ARG A 513 -28.18 -2.38 33.06
C ARG A 513 -28.25 -3.56 32.09
N ILE A 514 -27.65 -3.41 30.91
CA ILE A 514 -27.68 -4.39 29.81
C ILE A 514 -26.28 -4.99 29.72
N ASP A 515 -26.19 -6.32 29.60
CA ASP A 515 -24.94 -7.00 29.29
C ASP A 515 -24.57 -6.73 27.82
N LEU A 516 -23.70 -5.74 27.62
CA LEU A 516 -23.23 -5.35 26.29
C LEU A 516 -22.47 -6.48 25.59
N ASN A 517 -21.68 -7.26 26.33
CA ASN A 517 -20.91 -8.36 25.73
C ASN A 517 -21.86 -9.43 25.21
N GLN A 518 -22.90 -9.76 25.98
CA GLN A 518 -23.94 -10.69 25.56
C GLN A 518 -24.72 -10.15 24.36
N PHE A 519 -25.13 -8.87 24.37
CA PHE A 519 -25.83 -8.24 23.25
C PHE A 519 -25.02 -8.31 21.95
N TRP A 520 -23.75 -7.89 21.99
CA TRP A 520 -22.88 -7.88 20.82
C TRP A 520 -22.57 -9.29 20.33
N SER A 521 -22.40 -10.25 21.24
CA SER A 521 -22.25 -11.67 20.91
C SER A 521 -23.48 -12.22 20.18
N GLN A 522 -24.69 -11.93 20.68
CA GLN A 522 -25.95 -12.36 20.05
C GLN A 522 -26.22 -11.67 18.71
N LEU A 523 -25.86 -10.39 18.57
CA LEU A 523 -26.04 -9.65 17.33
C LEU A 523 -25.12 -10.17 16.20
N GLY A 524 -23.91 -10.61 16.55
CA GLY A 524 -22.92 -11.08 15.59
C GLY A 524 -22.36 -10.00 14.65
N PRO A 525 -21.63 -10.40 13.59
CA PRO A 525 -21.13 -9.50 12.54
C PRO A 525 -22.26 -8.78 11.81
N ASN A 526 -22.07 -7.49 11.48
CA ASN A 526 -23.06 -6.71 10.73
C ASN A 526 -22.42 -5.82 9.64
N SER A 527 -21.30 -6.28 9.07
CA SER A 527 -20.46 -5.58 8.06
C SER A 527 -21.21 -5.18 6.79
N ASP A 528 -21.80 -6.09 6.02
CA ASP A 528 -23.24 -6.22 6.08
C ASP A 528 -24.06 -4.96 5.79
N ARG A 529 -24.96 -4.77 6.76
CA ARG A 529 -25.75 -3.60 7.12
C ARG A 529 -24.94 -2.30 7.21
N ALA A 530 -23.66 -2.38 7.55
CA ALA A 530 -22.81 -1.21 7.67
C ALA A 530 -22.36 -0.68 6.32
N GLN A 531 -21.86 -1.55 5.44
CA GLN A 531 -21.60 -1.26 4.04
C GLN A 531 -22.89 -0.72 3.45
N VAL A 532 -24.03 -1.38 3.74
CA VAL A 532 -25.41 -0.92 3.50
C VAL A 532 -25.60 0.57 3.70
N ALA A 533 -25.49 1.00 4.93
CA ALA A 533 -25.68 2.39 5.25
C ALA A 533 -24.59 3.28 4.63
N LEU A 534 -23.31 2.86 4.61
CA LEU A 534 -22.21 3.70 4.17
C LEU A 534 -22.34 4.15 2.71
N GLU A 535 -22.55 3.24 1.76
CA GLU A 535 -22.63 3.66 0.33
C GLU A 535 -23.92 4.44 0.04
N ALA A 536 -25.00 4.21 0.80
CA ALA A 536 -26.21 5.04 0.72
C ALA A 536 -25.99 6.48 1.22
N HIS A 537 -24.92 6.71 1.98
CA HIS A 537 -24.44 8.04 2.37
C HIS A 537 -23.18 8.45 1.59
N GLY A 538 -22.87 7.74 0.48
CA GLY A 538 -21.72 8.03 -0.37
C GLY A 538 -20.35 7.71 0.25
N ARG A 539 -20.29 6.93 1.33
CA ARG A 539 -19.04 6.57 2.01
C ARG A 539 -18.52 5.22 1.54
N LEU A 540 -17.20 5.06 1.58
CA LEU A 540 -16.52 3.81 1.28
C LEU A 540 -16.06 3.14 2.58
N ILE A 541 -16.43 1.88 2.79
CA ILE A 541 -16.12 1.14 4.03
C ILE A 541 -14.61 0.83 4.22
N ASP A 542 -13.76 1.12 3.24
CA ASP A 542 -12.29 0.94 3.30
C ASP A 542 -11.57 2.26 3.55
N PHE A 543 -12.29 3.36 3.37
CA PHE A 543 -11.76 4.70 3.55
C PHE A 543 -12.53 5.36 4.68
N PRO A 544 -12.38 4.88 5.93
CA PRO A 544 -12.95 5.60 7.05
C PRO A 544 -12.33 6.98 7.16
N LEU A 545 -13.14 7.92 7.67
CA LEU A 545 -12.65 9.24 8.02
C LEU A 545 -11.68 9.16 9.21
N PHE A 546 -11.88 8.18 10.08
CA PHE A 546 -11.02 7.90 11.23
C PHE A 546 -10.60 6.43 11.25
N THR A 547 -9.31 6.16 11.45
CA THR A 547 -8.78 4.82 11.76
C THR A 547 -7.98 4.90 13.04
N ARG A 548 -8.17 3.96 13.96
CA ARG A 548 -7.36 3.82 15.17
C ARG A 548 -5.87 3.73 14.78
N GLY A 549 -5.00 4.53 15.39
CA GLY A 549 -3.60 4.65 14.95
C GLY A 549 -3.27 5.82 14.04
N ARG A 550 -4.27 6.43 13.38
CA ARG A 550 -4.04 7.61 12.53
C ARG A 550 -4.52 8.86 13.26
N TYR A 551 -3.58 9.53 13.92
CA TYR A 551 -3.78 10.87 14.48
C TYR A 551 -3.99 11.92 13.38
N ALA A 552 -5.24 12.16 12.97
CA ALA A 552 -5.51 13.19 11.96
C ALA A 552 -6.78 14.03 12.19
N PHE A 553 -7.78 13.56 12.94
CA PHE A 553 -9.07 14.25 13.00
C PHE A 553 -9.12 15.33 14.08
N THR A 554 -8.33 16.40 13.90
CA THR A 554 -8.35 17.61 14.75
C THR A 554 -8.96 18.79 14.00
N TYR A 555 -9.66 19.68 14.70
CA TYR A 555 -10.31 20.86 14.10
C TYR A 555 -9.32 21.89 13.52
N ARG A 556 -8.08 21.91 14.03
CA ARG A 556 -7.12 22.99 13.78
C ARG A 556 -6.16 22.72 12.62
N ARG A 557 -6.04 21.47 12.16
CA ARG A 557 -5.02 21.09 11.18
C ARG A 557 -5.66 20.45 9.94
N PRO A 558 -5.13 20.73 8.74
CA PRO A 558 -5.51 20.00 7.56
C PRO A 558 -5.04 18.54 7.67
N PHE A 559 -5.79 17.64 7.05
CA PHE A 559 -5.52 16.22 6.99
C PHE A 559 -5.89 15.66 5.62
N VAL A 560 -5.39 14.48 5.32
CA VAL A 560 -5.68 13.78 4.06
C VAL A 560 -6.80 12.78 4.28
N THR A 561 -7.79 12.79 3.40
CA THR A 561 -8.86 11.78 3.37
C THR A 561 -9.30 11.49 1.94
N ALA A 562 -9.97 10.37 1.72
CA ALA A 562 -10.54 10.06 0.41
C ALA A 562 -11.67 11.04 0.08
N ALA A 563 -11.85 11.37 -1.20
CA ALA A 563 -12.92 12.25 -1.67
C ALA A 563 -14.31 11.77 -1.22
N ALA A 564 -14.52 10.45 -1.11
CA ALA A 564 -15.77 9.88 -0.58
C ALA A 564 -16.13 10.36 0.83
N ASN A 565 -15.16 10.80 1.63
CA ASN A 565 -15.40 11.31 2.99
C ASN A 565 -15.72 12.81 3.04
N LEU A 566 -15.67 13.50 1.91
CA LEU A 566 -16.01 14.92 1.86
C LEU A 566 -17.48 15.14 2.17
N ILE A 567 -17.74 16.19 2.94
CA ILE A 567 -19.06 16.63 3.38
C ILE A 567 -19.15 18.14 3.37
N ASP A 568 -20.37 18.64 3.21
CA ASP A 568 -20.71 20.03 3.45
C ASP A 568 -20.15 20.50 4.80
N GLY A 569 -19.53 21.68 4.81
CA GLY A 569 -18.92 22.23 6.03
C GLY A 569 -17.45 21.83 6.23
N MET A 570 -16.90 20.88 5.47
CA MET A 570 -15.43 20.76 5.36
C MET A 570 -14.88 21.95 4.59
N ALA A 571 -13.58 22.21 4.71
CA ALA A 571 -12.91 23.28 4.00
C ALA A 571 -11.72 22.77 3.18
N VAL A 572 -11.52 23.36 2.01
CA VAL A 572 -10.36 23.14 1.13
C VAL A 572 -9.58 24.43 0.98
N LEU A 573 -8.35 24.33 0.47
CA LEU A 573 -7.50 25.50 0.24
C LEU A 573 -7.54 25.89 -1.25
N PRO A 574 -8.11 27.06 -1.61
CA PRO A 574 -8.06 27.61 -2.96
C PRO A 574 -6.68 28.23 -3.25
N SER A 575 -6.24 28.22 -4.51
CA SER A 575 -4.92 28.77 -4.88
C SER A 575 -4.84 30.30 -4.91
N ASP A 576 -5.99 30.99 -5.01
CA ASP A 576 -6.11 32.44 -5.20
C ASP A 576 -6.27 33.26 -3.90
N GLN A 577 -6.60 32.63 -2.77
CA GLN A 577 -7.07 33.31 -1.55
C GLN A 577 -6.02 33.49 -0.44
N VAL A 578 -4.73 33.26 -0.70
CA VAL A 578 -3.71 33.33 0.36
C VAL A 578 -3.19 34.75 0.59
N HIS A 579 -3.61 35.36 1.70
CA HIS A 579 -3.18 36.69 2.13
C HIS A 579 -1.68 36.72 2.47
N VAL A 580 -0.95 37.65 1.84
CA VAL A 580 0.40 38.02 2.26
C VAL A 580 0.28 38.79 3.56
N ARG A 581 0.70 38.21 4.71
CA ARG A 581 0.87 39.02 5.93
C ARG A 581 1.87 40.12 5.63
N ARG A 582 1.42 41.37 5.69
CA ARG A 582 2.23 42.57 5.37
C ARG A 582 3.11 43.03 6.54
N GLN A 583 3.26 42.22 7.59
CA GLN A 583 4.04 42.57 8.78
C GLN A 583 5.29 41.69 8.88
N GLY A 584 6.44 42.36 8.80
CA GLY A 584 7.76 41.80 9.06
C GLY A 584 8.45 41.28 7.81
N THR A 585 9.32 42.12 7.22
CA THR A 585 10.58 41.84 6.46
C THR A 585 10.80 40.56 5.63
N ASP A 586 9.82 39.69 5.40
CA ASP A 586 9.93 38.49 4.56
C ASP A 586 9.86 38.89 3.07
N VAL A 587 10.94 39.50 2.62
CA VAL A 587 11.24 39.77 1.21
C VAL A 587 12.07 38.59 0.71
N GLY A 588 11.48 37.61 0.02
CA GLY A 588 12.28 36.44 -0.38
C GLY A 588 11.71 35.48 -1.44
N THR A 589 10.82 34.56 -1.06
CA THR A 589 10.77 33.25 -1.75
C THR A 589 9.54 32.98 -2.62
N GLY A 590 8.56 33.89 -2.67
CA GLY A 590 7.31 33.65 -3.43
C GLY A 590 6.38 32.61 -2.77
N GLU A 591 6.67 32.25 -1.52
CA GLU A 591 5.88 31.34 -0.69
C GLU A 591 4.72 32.09 -0.03
N HIS A 592 3.51 31.56 -0.18
CA HIS A 592 2.31 32.14 0.41
C HIS A 592 1.85 31.29 1.60
N ARG A 593 1.74 31.89 2.78
CA ARG A 593 1.29 31.19 3.99
C ARG A 593 -0.23 31.18 4.08
N ALA A 594 -0.83 30.01 3.94
CA ALA A 594 -2.26 29.82 4.15
C ALA A 594 -2.58 29.99 5.65
N ASN A 595 -3.25 31.09 6.00
CA ASN A 595 -3.81 31.27 7.34
C ASN A 595 -5.11 30.46 7.48
N ALA A 596 -5.72 30.49 8.68
CA ALA A 596 -6.97 29.77 8.90
C ALA A 596 -8.12 30.27 8.01
N GLU A 597 -8.10 31.55 7.62
CA GLU A 597 -9.11 32.21 6.78
C GLU A 597 -8.98 31.84 5.29
N ALA A 598 -7.82 31.34 4.85
CA ALA A 598 -7.61 30.90 3.47
C ALA A 598 -8.33 29.58 3.13
N TRP A 599 -8.89 28.88 4.14
CA TRP A 599 -9.62 27.63 3.93
C TRP A 599 -11.10 27.93 3.72
N HIS A 600 -11.63 27.58 2.56
CA HIS A 600 -13.00 27.86 2.19
C HIS A 600 -13.88 26.64 2.38
N THR A 601 -15.03 26.84 3.01
CA THR A 601 -16.04 25.80 3.16
C THR A 601 -16.48 25.30 1.79
N VAL A 602 -16.56 23.98 1.66
CA VAL A 602 -17.03 23.32 0.46
C VAL A 602 -18.50 22.95 0.56
N LYS A 603 -19.16 23.00 -0.59
CA LYS A 603 -20.36 22.25 -0.90
C LYS A 603 -19.96 21.00 -1.67
N VAL A 604 -20.47 19.86 -1.23
CA VAL A 604 -20.14 18.56 -1.82
C VAL A 604 -21.36 18.01 -2.53
N SER A 605 -21.21 17.72 -3.81
CA SER A 605 -22.23 17.06 -4.64
C SER A 605 -21.62 15.86 -5.37
N ARG A 606 -22.45 15.17 -6.16
CA ARG A 606 -22.02 14.04 -6.99
C ARG A 606 -22.52 14.23 -8.40
N GLU A 607 -21.70 13.85 -9.36
CA GLU A 607 -22.02 13.91 -10.79
C GLU A 607 -21.57 12.62 -11.45
N ALA A 608 -22.46 11.98 -12.21
CA ALA A 608 -22.11 10.81 -13.01
C ALA A 608 -21.10 11.21 -14.10
N TYR A 609 -20.08 10.37 -14.29
CA TYR A 609 -19.00 10.62 -15.23
C TYR A 609 -18.58 9.34 -15.91
N LYS A 610 -18.42 9.41 -17.22
CA LYS A 610 -17.84 8.35 -18.05
C LYS A 610 -16.74 8.94 -18.91
N GLY A 611 -15.50 8.53 -18.69
CA GLY A 611 -14.34 9.09 -19.38
C GLY A 611 -13.02 8.73 -18.72
N LYS A 612 -11.92 9.32 -19.18
CA LYS A 612 -10.59 9.04 -18.62
C LYS A 612 -10.40 9.68 -17.24
N ILE A 613 -9.67 9.03 -16.37
CA ILE A 613 -9.12 9.57 -15.13
C ILE A 613 -7.59 9.42 -15.15
N TYR A 614 -6.86 10.41 -14.65
CA TYR A 614 -5.43 10.61 -14.61
C TYR A 614 -4.89 10.63 -13.17
N SER A 615 -3.75 10.01 -12.93
CA SER A 615 -3.06 10.02 -11.64
C SER A 615 -1.75 10.74 -11.82
N LEU A 616 -1.50 11.67 -10.91
CA LEU A 616 -0.25 12.40 -10.80
C LEU A 616 0.45 12.01 -9.50
N GLU A 617 1.73 11.68 -9.64
CA GLU A 617 2.65 11.63 -8.52
C GLU A 617 3.55 12.87 -8.58
N VAL A 618 3.47 13.70 -7.54
CA VAL A 618 4.31 14.89 -7.39
C VAL A 618 5.39 14.61 -6.34
N ALA A 619 6.65 14.88 -6.71
CA ALA A 619 7.79 14.66 -5.82
C ALA A 619 7.74 15.57 -4.58
N ASP A 620 8.36 15.09 -3.50
CA ASP A 620 8.54 15.76 -2.19
C ASP A 620 7.26 16.04 -1.40
N HIS A 621 6.34 16.80 -1.99
CA HIS A 621 5.19 17.37 -1.30
C HIS A 621 3.94 16.51 -1.43
N HIS A 622 3.87 15.65 -2.45
CA HIS A 622 2.73 14.80 -2.77
C HIS A 622 1.38 15.54 -2.89
N THR A 623 1.42 16.83 -3.22
CA THR A 623 0.25 17.70 -3.38
C THR A 623 0.41 18.60 -4.58
N TYR A 624 -0.71 19.03 -5.14
CA TYR A 624 -0.78 19.99 -6.24
C TYR A 624 -2.12 20.71 -6.24
N PHE A 625 -2.22 21.77 -7.02
CA PHE A 625 -3.49 22.47 -7.22
C PHE A 625 -4.16 22.03 -8.52
N ALA A 626 -5.39 21.55 -8.39
CA ALA A 626 -6.26 21.06 -9.45
C ALA A 626 -7.59 21.82 -9.42
N ASP A 627 -7.99 22.40 -10.54
CA ASP A 627 -9.10 23.35 -10.71
C ASP A 627 -9.06 24.50 -9.69
N GLY A 628 -7.85 24.94 -9.34
CA GLY A 628 -7.63 25.97 -8.32
C GLY A 628 -7.84 25.50 -6.88
N ILE A 629 -8.04 24.20 -6.63
CA ILE A 629 -8.21 23.61 -5.30
C ILE A 629 -7.02 22.70 -4.98
N LEU A 630 -6.49 22.82 -3.76
CA LEU A 630 -5.44 21.95 -3.26
C LEU A 630 -5.90 20.48 -3.19
N THR A 631 -5.10 19.58 -3.74
CA THR A 631 -5.34 18.14 -3.70
C THR A 631 -4.05 17.34 -3.41
N HIS A 632 -4.16 16.02 -3.22
CA HIS A 632 -3.04 15.12 -2.90
C HIS A 632 -2.82 14.09 -4.01
N ASN A 633 -1.62 13.47 -4.10
CA ASN A 633 -1.35 12.36 -5.01
C ASN A 633 -2.30 11.17 -4.80
N SER A 634 -2.53 10.41 -5.88
CA SER A 634 -3.43 9.25 -5.91
C SER A 634 -2.78 7.94 -5.42
N TRP A 635 -1.44 7.87 -5.26
CA TRP A 635 -0.70 6.64 -4.91
C TRP A 635 0.33 6.90 -3.78
N ARG A 636 0.64 5.89 -2.95
CA ARG A 636 1.97 5.73 -2.30
C ARG A 636 2.90 4.84 -3.14
N GLY A 637 3.44 5.37 -4.24
CA GLY A 637 4.71 4.92 -4.82
C GLY A 637 4.82 3.53 -5.51
N ALA A 638 3.95 3.19 -6.45
CA ALA A 638 4.37 2.33 -7.56
C ALA A 638 3.97 3.02 -8.87
N VAL A 639 4.95 3.26 -9.73
CA VAL A 639 4.70 3.65 -11.12
C VAL A 639 4.18 2.39 -11.80
N ASN A 640 3.24 2.47 -12.76
CA ASN A 640 2.94 1.32 -13.61
C ASN A 640 4.21 0.98 -14.39
N ALA A 641 5.10 0.16 -13.80
CA ALA A 641 6.46 0.03 -14.31
C ALA A 641 6.45 -0.57 -15.73
N MET A 642 5.41 -1.34 -16.06
CA MET A 642 5.08 -1.81 -17.41
C MET A 642 5.08 -0.68 -18.45
N ASP A 643 4.58 0.51 -18.10
CA ASP A 643 4.53 1.68 -18.99
C ASP A 643 5.84 2.49 -18.97
N ALA A 644 6.63 2.37 -17.91
CA ALA A 644 7.94 2.98 -17.82
C ALA A 644 8.98 2.28 -18.72
N PHE A 645 8.78 1.00 -19.04
CA PHE A 645 9.61 0.29 -20.00
C PHE A 645 9.14 0.61 -21.44
N GLY A 646 9.97 1.35 -22.19
CA GLY A 646 9.76 1.54 -23.63
C GLY A 646 10.07 0.26 -24.40
N GLY A 647 9.31 -0.03 -25.46
CA GLY A 647 9.49 -1.24 -26.28
C GLY A 647 8.23 -1.62 -27.08
N GLU A 648 8.35 -2.64 -27.94
CA GLU A 648 7.21 -3.20 -28.65
C GLU A 648 6.34 -4.04 -27.70
N ARG A 649 5.01 -3.96 -27.87
CA ARG A 649 4.04 -4.60 -26.96
C ARG A 649 3.40 -5.84 -27.58
N THR A 650 3.18 -6.86 -26.77
CA THR A 650 2.44 -8.06 -27.16
C THR A 650 1.65 -8.62 -25.97
N MET A 651 0.74 -9.56 -26.21
CA MET A 651 -0.18 -10.11 -25.20
C MET A 651 -0.20 -11.64 -25.19
N LEU A 652 -0.25 -12.22 -23.98
CA LEU A 652 -0.44 -13.66 -23.76
C LEU A 652 -1.77 -13.90 -23.05
N ARG A 653 -2.66 -14.66 -23.68
CA ARG A 653 -4.06 -14.89 -23.27
C ARG A 653 -4.37 -16.37 -23.05
N ARG A 654 -3.73 -17.28 -23.79
CA ARG A 654 -3.97 -18.71 -23.66
C ARG A 654 -3.30 -19.30 -22.41
N SER A 655 -4.11 -19.76 -21.45
CA SER A 655 -3.66 -20.43 -20.23
C SER A 655 -3.24 -21.86 -20.52
N PHE A 656 -2.05 -22.23 -20.05
CA PHE A 656 -1.57 -23.63 -20.01
C PHE A 656 -1.75 -24.26 -18.64
N ARG A 657 -2.09 -23.44 -17.65
CA ARG A 657 -2.25 -23.88 -16.27
C ARG A 657 -3.54 -24.67 -16.08
N PHE A 658 -4.60 -24.20 -16.74
CA PHE A 658 -5.94 -24.71 -16.52
C PHE A 658 -6.76 -24.65 -17.82
N GLY A 659 -7.81 -25.47 -17.84
CA GLY A 659 -8.73 -25.58 -18.96
C GLY A 659 -9.86 -24.55 -18.93
N PRO A 660 -10.82 -24.68 -19.86
CA PRO A 660 -11.91 -23.72 -20.04
C PRO A 660 -12.69 -23.43 -18.75
N ALA A 661 -13.01 -24.43 -17.92
CA ALA A 661 -13.84 -24.22 -16.73
C ALA A 661 -13.28 -23.21 -15.70
N ILE A 662 -11.96 -23.19 -15.49
CA ILE A 662 -11.31 -22.21 -14.61
C ILE A 662 -11.07 -20.89 -15.36
N ALA A 663 -10.75 -20.93 -16.66
CA ALA A 663 -10.56 -19.73 -17.48
C ALA A 663 -11.85 -18.91 -17.60
N GLU A 664 -12.98 -19.56 -17.87
CA GLU A 664 -14.31 -18.96 -17.86
C GLU A 664 -14.60 -18.32 -16.51
N TYR A 665 -14.35 -19.03 -15.40
CA TYR A 665 -14.56 -18.50 -14.07
C TYR A 665 -13.66 -17.30 -13.76
N ALA A 666 -12.40 -17.33 -14.19
CA ALA A 666 -11.46 -16.22 -14.05
C ALA A 666 -11.83 -15.03 -14.96
N ASN A 667 -12.38 -15.30 -16.15
CA ASN A 667 -12.88 -14.27 -17.05
C ASN A 667 -14.07 -13.53 -16.49
N MET A 668 -14.93 -14.19 -15.70
CA MET A 668 -16.01 -13.48 -14.98
C MET A 668 -15.43 -12.38 -14.08
N TRP A 669 -14.27 -12.61 -13.46
CA TRP A 669 -13.59 -11.59 -12.67
C TRP A 669 -12.95 -10.50 -13.53
N LEU A 670 -12.31 -10.86 -14.65
CA LEU A 670 -11.69 -9.90 -15.58
C LEU A 670 -12.71 -9.00 -16.27
N GLU A 671 -13.81 -9.59 -16.72
CA GLU A 671 -14.94 -8.89 -17.30
C GLU A 671 -15.54 -7.92 -16.29
N ALA A 672 -15.77 -8.37 -15.06
CA ALA A 672 -16.24 -7.50 -14.00
C ALA A 672 -15.23 -6.38 -13.66
N LEU A 673 -13.92 -6.65 -13.75
CA LEU A 673 -12.86 -5.64 -13.58
C LEU A 673 -12.74 -4.66 -14.77
N GLY A 674 -13.56 -4.80 -15.81
CA GLY A 674 -13.56 -3.92 -16.98
C GLY A 674 -12.42 -4.17 -17.97
N ALA A 675 -11.81 -5.37 -17.95
CA ALA A 675 -10.83 -5.72 -18.96
C ALA A 675 -11.50 -5.74 -20.36
N PRO A 676 -10.85 -5.26 -21.43
CA PRO A 676 -11.41 -5.28 -22.78
C PRO A 676 -11.55 -6.71 -23.32
N ASP A 677 -12.42 -6.91 -24.31
CA ASP A 677 -12.78 -8.26 -24.81
C ASP A 677 -11.61 -8.99 -25.46
N ASP A 678 -10.65 -8.26 -26.02
CA ASP A 678 -9.41 -8.80 -26.54
C ASP A 678 -8.45 -9.25 -25.41
N MET A 679 -8.75 -8.93 -24.15
CA MET A 679 -8.01 -9.30 -22.94
C MET A 679 -8.81 -10.29 -22.08
N ARG A 680 -9.06 -11.49 -22.63
CA ARG A 680 -9.71 -12.61 -21.94
C ARG A 680 -8.78 -13.82 -21.89
N LEU A 681 -8.80 -14.54 -20.78
CA LEU A 681 -8.11 -15.82 -20.62
C LEU A 681 -8.74 -16.88 -21.53
N ILE A 682 -7.93 -17.60 -22.29
CA ILE A 682 -8.38 -18.75 -23.07
C ILE A 682 -7.87 -20.00 -22.37
N GLY A 683 -8.77 -20.81 -21.81
CA GLY A 683 -8.38 -22.09 -21.19
C GLY A 683 -7.81 -23.07 -22.23
N SER A 684 -6.91 -23.95 -21.82
CA SER A 684 -6.40 -24.99 -22.72
C SER A 684 -7.44 -26.09 -22.95
N ASP A 685 -7.88 -26.27 -24.20
CA ASP A 685 -8.82 -27.34 -24.61
C ASP A 685 -8.31 -28.76 -24.28
N LYS A 686 -7.00 -28.86 -24.01
CA LYS A 686 -6.29 -30.10 -23.69
C LYS A 686 -6.36 -30.47 -22.21
N LEU A 687 -6.79 -29.55 -21.34
CA LEU A 687 -6.86 -29.74 -19.91
C LEU A 687 -8.31 -29.78 -19.43
N ALA A 688 -8.76 -30.96 -19.00
CA ALA A 688 -10.02 -31.05 -18.27
C ALA A 688 -9.82 -30.52 -16.85
N THR A 689 -10.39 -29.34 -16.57
CA THR A 689 -10.38 -28.75 -15.23
C THR A 689 -11.77 -28.76 -14.64
N VAL A 690 -11.84 -28.93 -13.32
CA VAL A 690 -13.10 -29.06 -12.59
C VAL A 690 -13.20 -27.91 -11.60
N ARG A 691 -14.29 -27.17 -11.70
CA ARG A 691 -14.74 -26.21 -10.70
C ARG A 691 -15.92 -26.81 -9.95
N ARG A 692 -15.73 -27.33 -8.74
CA ARG A 692 -16.79 -27.94 -7.93
C ARG A 692 -16.43 -27.90 -6.45
N ARG A 693 -17.45 -27.83 -5.58
CA ARG A 693 -17.25 -28.14 -4.16
C ARG A 693 -16.71 -29.55 -3.98
N THR A 694 -15.74 -29.69 -3.09
CA THR A 694 -15.32 -31.01 -2.61
C THR A 694 -16.46 -31.63 -1.80
N PRO A 695 -17.00 -32.81 -2.17
CA PRO A 695 -17.97 -33.51 -1.32
C PRO A 695 -17.31 -33.82 0.04
N GLY A 696 -18.09 -33.78 1.12
CA GLY A 696 -17.63 -33.87 2.52
C GLY A 696 -16.90 -35.17 2.93
N SER A 697 -16.41 -35.97 1.99
CA SER A 697 -15.57 -37.14 2.24
C SER A 697 -14.53 -37.32 1.13
N GLY A 698 -13.28 -36.92 1.39
CA GLY A 698 -12.13 -37.73 0.96
C GLY A 698 -10.98 -37.06 0.21
N ARG A 699 -11.14 -35.88 -0.42
CA ARG A 699 -10.02 -35.26 -1.16
C ARG A 699 -9.51 -34.02 -0.43
N GLN A 700 -8.33 -34.17 0.18
CA GLN A 700 -7.62 -33.09 0.85
C GLN A 700 -7.05 -32.13 -0.20
N PRO A 701 -7.24 -30.80 -0.06
CA PRO A 701 -6.68 -29.86 -1.01
C PRO A 701 -5.15 -29.80 -0.87
N ASP A 702 -4.47 -29.64 -1.99
CA ASP A 702 -3.01 -29.43 -2.01
C ASP A 702 -2.67 -28.05 -1.45
N ALA A 703 -3.59 -27.07 -1.62
CA ALA A 703 -3.49 -25.78 -0.96
C ALA A 703 -4.82 -25.16 -0.53
N VAL A 704 -4.75 -24.39 0.56
CA VAL A 704 -5.83 -23.54 1.07
C VAL A 704 -5.39 -22.08 0.97
N LEU A 705 -6.17 -21.28 0.24
CA LEU A 705 -5.91 -19.84 0.05
C LEU A 705 -6.87 -19.01 0.87
N THR A 706 -6.31 -18.13 1.70
CA THR A 706 -7.06 -17.26 2.61
C THR A 706 -6.88 -15.78 2.26
N ARG A 707 -7.80 -14.93 2.70
CA ARG A 707 -7.69 -13.46 2.64
C ARG A 707 -6.77 -12.91 3.73
N THR A 708 -6.73 -13.55 4.90
CA THR A 708 -6.05 -13.04 6.11
C THR A 708 -5.07 -14.04 6.74
N ASN A 709 -4.06 -13.53 7.45
CA ASN A 709 -3.12 -14.36 8.21
C ASN A 709 -3.82 -15.14 9.34
N ALA A 710 -4.90 -14.59 9.91
CA ALA A 710 -5.63 -15.26 10.99
C ALA A 710 -6.38 -16.50 10.47
N ALA A 711 -7.12 -16.36 9.37
CA ALA A 711 -7.73 -17.50 8.72
C ALA A 711 -6.68 -18.54 8.28
N ALA A 712 -5.49 -18.10 7.86
CA ALA A 712 -4.41 -19.04 7.53
C ALA A 712 -4.00 -19.91 8.73
N ILE A 713 -3.85 -19.32 9.92
CA ILE A 713 -3.54 -20.09 11.14
C ILE A 713 -4.71 -20.98 11.57
N GLU A 714 -5.95 -20.50 11.45
CA GLU A 714 -7.16 -21.29 11.77
C GLU A 714 -7.28 -22.53 10.88
N GLU A 715 -7.03 -22.40 9.56
CA GLU A 715 -7.00 -23.52 8.61
C GLU A 715 -5.85 -24.51 8.92
N ILE A 716 -4.69 -24.00 9.34
CA ILE A 716 -3.55 -24.84 9.74
C ILE A 716 -3.91 -25.66 10.99
N VAL A 717 -4.43 -25.03 12.04
CA VAL A 717 -4.85 -25.71 13.26
C VAL A 717 -5.90 -26.76 12.95
N THR A 718 -6.93 -26.40 12.18
CA THR A 718 -8.01 -27.31 11.78
C THR A 718 -7.45 -28.52 11.02
N ALA A 719 -6.57 -28.30 10.05
CA ALA A 719 -5.96 -29.40 9.31
C ALA A 719 -5.09 -30.30 10.21
N GLN A 720 -4.28 -29.71 11.09
CA GLN A 720 -3.44 -30.46 12.04
C GLN A 720 -4.26 -31.29 13.03
N GLU A 721 -5.38 -30.78 13.54
CA GLU A 721 -6.33 -31.52 14.40
C GLU A 721 -6.91 -32.76 13.68
N HIS A 722 -7.07 -32.68 12.36
CA HIS A 722 -7.50 -33.82 11.53
C HIS A 722 -6.33 -34.72 11.08
N GLY A 723 -5.13 -34.54 11.65
CA GLY A 723 -3.96 -35.37 11.37
C GLY A 723 -3.32 -35.09 10.01
N VAL A 724 -3.39 -33.84 9.53
CA VAL A 724 -2.90 -33.42 8.22
C VAL A 724 -1.61 -32.65 8.39
N ASP A 725 -0.55 -33.10 7.72
CA ASP A 725 0.70 -32.36 7.68
C ASP A 725 0.54 -31.09 6.84
N THR A 726 0.66 -29.93 7.50
CA THR A 726 0.49 -28.62 6.86
C THR A 726 1.82 -27.92 6.63
N GLY A 727 1.92 -27.16 5.55
CA GLY A 727 3.02 -26.23 5.27
C GLY A 727 2.51 -24.80 5.11
N ILE A 728 3.36 -23.80 5.37
CA ILE A 728 3.00 -22.38 5.21
C ILE A 728 3.82 -21.77 4.08
N ALA A 729 3.16 -21.23 3.07
CA ALA A 729 3.84 -20.44 2.05
C ALA A 729 4.18 -19.04 2.60
N GLY A 730 5.47 -18.68 2.55
CA GLY A 730 5.98 -17.40 3.06
C GLY A 730 6.76 -17.50 4.38
N GLU A 731 7.80 -18.35 4.40
CA GLU A 731 8.60 -18.69 5.59
C GLU A 731 9.08 -17.48 6.41
N LYS A 732 9.55 -16.40 5.76
CA LYS A 732 9.99 -15.21 6.48
C LYS A 732 8.85 -14.57 7.30
N LYS A 733 7.65 -14.49 6.71
CA LYS A 733 6.48 -13.86 7.34
C LYS A 733 5.89 -14.76 8.43
N SER A 734 5.92 -16.08 8.23
CA SER A 734 5.52 -17.03 9.29
C SER A 734 6.53 -17.05 10.44
N GLN A 735 7.83 -16.94 10.18
CA GLN A 735 8.85 -16.84 11.22
C GLN A 735 8.79 -15.51 11.99
N GLU A 736 8.48 -14.40 11.32
CA GLU A 736 8.17 -13.13 11.99
C GLU A 736 6.95 -13.27 12.90
N LEU A 737 5.87 -13.88 12.40
CA LEU A 737 4.65 -14.13 13.16
C LEU A 737 4.90 -15.04 14.36
N ARG A 738 5.69 -16.10 14.17
CA ARG A 738 6.12 -17.05 15.21
C ARG A 738 7.02 -16.39 16.25
N SER A 739 7.99 -15.58 15.82
CA SER A 739 8.87 -14.81 16.71
C SER A 739 8.09 -13.83 17.57
N LEU A 740 7.11 -13.16 16.97
CA LEU A 740 6.21 -12.23 17.66
C LEU A 740 5.28 -12.96 18.64
N ALA A 741 4.71 -14.11 18.24
CA ALA A 741 3.91 -14.95 19.13
C ALA A 741 4.74 -15.56 20.27
N GLN A 742 5.99 -15.97 20.01
CA GLN A 742 6.91 -16.42 21.05
C GLN A 742 7.28 -15.29 22.01
N ALA A 743 7.51 -14.08 21.50
CA ALA A 743 7.77 -12.91 22.33
C ALA A 743 6.57 -12.54 23.20
N ALA A 744 5.36 -12.72 22.67
CA ALA A 744 4.12 -12.61 23.45
C ALA A 744 4.07 -13.65 24.57
N LEU A 745 4.46 -14.90 24.28
CA LEU A 745 4.51 -15.99 25.26
C LEU A 745 5.54 -15.71 26.36
N ASP A 746 6.76 -15.32 25.99
CA ASP A 746 7.84 -14.99 26.93
C ASP A 746 7.43 -13.82 27.83
N LEU A 747 6.81 -12.78 27.26
CA LEU A 747 6.30 -11.66 28.02
C LEU A 747 5.16 -12.06 28.97
N LYS A 748 4.27 -12.97 28.56
CA LYS A 748 3.19 -13.51 29.40
C LYS A 748 3.72 -14.37 30.55
N GLN A 749 4.75 -15.18 30.31
CA GLN A 749 5.24 -16.17 31.28
C GLN A 749 6.35 -15.64 32.19
N ARG A 750 7.24 -14.80 31.66
CA ARG A 750 8.47 -14.35 32.35
C ARG A 750 8.43 -12.88 32.74
N GLY A 751 7.47 -12.10 32.23
CA GLY A 751 7.37 -10.66 32.45
C GLY A 751 8.41 -9.84 31.69
N TRP A 752 9.14 -10.45 30.75
CA TRP A 752 10.08 -9.77 29.86
C TRP A 752 10.28 -10.57 28.57
N THR A 753 10.70 -9.89 27.49
CA THR A 753 11.06 -10.51 26.20
C THR A 753 12.24 -9.79 25.57
N SER A 754 13.04 -10.50 24.77
CA SER A 754 14.16 -9.94 24.01
C SER A 754 13.75 -9.32 22.67
N HIS A 755 12.46 -9.36 22.32
CA HIS A 755 11.96 -8.86 21.04
C HIS A 755 11.98 -7.32 20.97
N PRO A 756 12.53 -6.68 19.91
CA PRO A 756 12.78 -5.23 19.88
C PRO A 756 11.53 -4.37 20.13
N GLU A 757 10.41 -4.78 19.55
CA GLU A 757 9.13 -4.06 19.65
C GLU A 757 8.37 -4.35 20.94
N LEU A 758 8.57 -5.53 21.55
CA LEU A 758 7.81 -5.96 22.73
C LEU A 758 8.61 -5.83 24.04
N SER A 759 9.94 -5.72 23.94
CA SER A 759 10.88 -5.56 25.06
C SER A 759 10.73 -4.25 25.84
N VAL A 760 10.02 -3.28 25.26
CA VAL A 760 9.68 -2.02 25.94
C VAL A 760 8.51 -2.19 26.92
N PHE A 761 7.85 -3.35 26.90
CA PHE A 761 6.70 -3.67 27.76
C PHE A 761 7.09 -4.71 28.80
N ASN A 762 6.47 -4.60 29.98
CA ASN A 762 6.69 -5.51 31.11
C ASN A 762 5.59 -6.57 31.22
N THR A 763 4.43 -6.35 30.61
CA THR A 763 3.33 -7.32 30.58
C THR A 763 2.62 -7.33 29.22
N TRP A 764 1.98 -8.46 28.88
CA TRP A 764 1.12 -8.52 27.68
C TRP A 764 -0.09 -7.60 27.78
N ALA A 765 -0.50 -7.21 29.00
CA ALA A 765 -1.52 -6.19 29.19
C ALA A 765 -1.04 -4.82 28.69
N ASP A 766 0.21 -4.45 28.92
CA ASP A 766 0.80 -3.20 28.44
C ASP A 766 0.91 -3.19 26.91
N VAL A 767 1.28 -4.33 26.30
CA VAL A 767 1.28 -4.50 24.84
C VAL A 767 -0.12 -4.30 24.28
N ARG A 768 -1.14 -4.91 24.90
CA ARG A 768 -2.54 -4.73 24.47
C ARG A 768 -2.97 -3.27 24.57
N VAL A 769 -2.59 -2.57 25.65
CA VAL A 769 -2.89 -1.14 25.85
C VAL A 769 -2.18 -0.28 24.82
N HIS A 770 -0.94 -0.61 24.47
CA HIS A 770 -0.16 0.11 23.46
C HIS A 770 -0.64 -0.18 22.03
N ALA A 771 -0.96 -1.43 21.70
CA ALA A 771 -1.56 -1.80 20.41
C ALA A 771 -2.95 -1.18 20.22
N ASP A 772 -3.61 -0.90 21.34
CA ASP A 772 -4.84 -0.15 21.43
C ASP A 772 -4.65 1.39 21.42
N SER A 773 -3.41 1.87 21.54
CA SER A 773 -3.03 3.28 21.44
C SER A 773 -2.62 3.64 20.02
N ASP A 774 -2.65 4.93 19.70
CA ASP A 774 -2.37 5.34 18.32
C ASP A 774 -0.88 5.19 17.92
N ASP A 775 0.03 5.12 18.91
CA ASP A 775 1.47 4.92 18.71
C ASP A 775 1.85 3.44 18.46
N GLY A 776 0.92 2.48 18.64
CA GLY A 776 1.16 1.03 18.50
C GLY A 776 0.18 0.29 17.59
N ALA A 777 -0.61 1.01 16.79
CA ALA A 777 -1.69 0.43 15.97
C ALA A 777 -1.22 -0.56 14.89
N ASP A 778 0.06 -0.49 14.51
CA ASP A 778 0.76 -1.46 13.67
C ASP A 778 0.86 -2.85 14.30
N MET A 779 0.85 -2.95 15.63
CA MET A 779 0.89 -4.22 16.38
C MET A 779 -0.50 -4.88 16.52
N LYS A 780 -1.60 -4.15 16.23
CA LYS A 780 -2.98 -4.62 16.46
C LYS A 780 -3.33 -5.94 15.76
N PRO A 781 -3.02 -6.16 14.47
CA PRO A 781 -3.38 -7.41 13.78
C PRO A 781 -2.72 -8.65 14.40
N LEU A 782 -1.51 -8.49 14.93
CA LEU A 782 -0.78 -9.54 15.65
C LEU A 782 -1.43 -9.80 17.01
N VAL A 783 -1.74 -8.75 17.77
CA VAL A 783 -2.39 -8.88 19.07
C VAL A 783 -3.74 -9.59 18.92
N ASP A 784 -4.52 -9.24 17.89
CA ASP A 784 -5.81 -9.86 17.61
C ASP A 784 -5.68 -11.35 17.23
N LEU A 785 -4.61 -11.72 16.51
CA LEU A 785 -4.30 -13.13 16.23
C LEU A 785 -3.95 -13.88 17.52
N VAL A 786 -3.03 -13.35 18.32
CA VAL A 786 -2.57 -13.96 19.57
C VAL A 786 -3.70 -14.09 20.58
N ASP A 787 -4.62 -13.14 20.61
CA ASP A 787 -5.78 -13.17 21.51
C ASP A 787 -6.87 -14.14 21.01
N ARG A 788 -7.03 -14.32 19.69
CA ARG A 788 -8.04 -15.23 19.11
C ARG A 788 -7.62 -16.68 19.12
N VAL A 789 -6.41 -16.97 18.65
CA VAL A 789 -5.90 -18.34 18.49
C VAL A 789 -5.11 -18.76 19.73
N GLY A 790 -4.40 -17.83 20.38
CA GLY A 790 -3.47 -18.12 21.48
C GLY A 790 -2.02 -18.06 21.00
N ALA A 791 -1.15 -17.41 21.77
CA ALA A 791 0.28 -17.30 21.43
C ALA A 791 0.95 -18.68 21.33
N ASP A 792 0.61 -19.56 22.26
CA ASP A 792 1.05 -20.95 22.34
C ASP A 792 0.55 -21.79 21.16
N GLN A 793 -0.72 -21.68 20.80
CA GLN A 793 -1.27 -22.39 19.63
C GLN A 793 -0.70 -21.86 18.32
N VAL A 794 -0.49 -20.55 18.18
CA VAL A 794 0.17 -19.97 17.00
C VAL A 794 1.61 -20.48 16.87
N VAL A 795 2.37 -20.50 17.96
CA VAL A 795 3.73 -21.05 17.96
C VAL A 795 3.70 -22.54 17.64
N ALA A 796 2.84 -23.32 18.30
CA ALA A 796 2.72 -24.76 18.10
C ALA A 796 2.30 -25.11 16.66
N ALA A 797 1.31 -24.40 16.11
CA ALA A 797 0.84 -24.61 14.75
C ALA A 797 1.92 -24.34 13.71
N ILE A 798 2.68 -23.25 13.88
CA ILE A 798 3.80 -22.91 12.99
C ILE A 798 4.97 -23.89 13.17
N ASP A 799 5.30 -24.27 14.40
CA ASP A 799 6.40 -25.20 14.70
C ASP A 799 6.09 -26.64 14.24
N ALA A 800 4.81 -27.02 14.23
CA ALA A 800 4.34 -28.30 13.70
C ALA A 800 4.20 -28.31 12.18
N CYS A 801 4.33 -27.16 11.50
CA CYS A 801 4.32 -27.14 10.05
C CYS A 801 5.58 -27.79 9.49
N VAL A 802 5.37 -28.65 8.51
CA VAL A 802 6.46 -29.26 7.74
C VAL A 802 6.86 -28.33 6.60
N PRO A 803 8.07 -28.51 6.02
CA PRO A 803 8.44 -27.85 4.78
C PRO A 803 7.35 -27.98 3.71
N VAL A 804 7.13 -26.92 2.93
CA VAL A 804 6.01 -26.84 1.95
C VAL A 804 6.05 -27.98 0.92
N ASP A 805 7.24 -28.47 0.58
CA ASP A 805 7.45 -29.62 -0.32
C ASP A 805 7.11 -30.98 0.32
N GLN A 806 7.00 -31.04 1.64
CA GLN A 806 6.63 -32.23 2.41
C GLN A 806 5.19 -32.16 2.95
N ALA A 807 4.56 -31.00 2.84
CA ALA A 807 3.21 -30.76 3.33
C ALA A 807 2.16 -31.46 2.46
N ARG A 808 1.18 -32.08 3.12
CA ARG A 808 -0.01 -32.61 2.47
C ARG A 808 -0.95 -31.47 2.03
N THR A 809 -0.99 -30.39 2.81
CA THR A 809 -1.74 -29.17 2.48
C THR A 809 -0.89 -27.93 2.75
N THR A 810 -0.74 -27.07 1.74
CA THR A 810 -0.08 -25.77 1.90
C THR A 810 -1.11 -24.68 2.19
N VAL A 811 -0.95 -23.94 3.28
CA VAL A 811 -1.82 -22.80 3.59
C VAL A 811 -1.09 -21.49 3.24
N SER A 812 -1.79 -20.59 2.56
CA SER A 812 -1.24 -19.30 2.13
C SER A 812 -2.31 -18.21 2.12
N THR A 813 -1.90 -16.97 2.36
CA THR A 813 -2.76 -15.83 2.02
C THR A 813 -2.69 -15.57 0.51
N ALA A 814 -3.78 -15.16 -0.12
CA ALA A 814 -3.84 -14.90 -1.56
C ALA A 814 -2.81 -13.84 -2.03
N HIS A 815 -2.39 -12.94 -1.13
CA HIS A 815 -1.30 -11.99 -1.39
C HIS A 815 0.06 -12.67 -1.53
N VAL A 816 0.33 -13.69 -0.71
CA VAL A 816 1.58 -14.47 -0.72
C VAL A 816 1.53 -15.57 -1.79
N ALA A 817 0.33 -15.99 -2.20
CA ALA A 817 0.12 -16.99 -3.24
C ALA A 817 0.45 -16.50 -4.66
N LYS A 818 0.73 -15.21 -4.87
CA LYS A 818 1.23 -14.70 -6.16
C LYS A 818 2.49 -15.50 -6.57
N GLY A 819 2.52 -15.94 -7.83
CA GLY A 819 3.58 -16.80 -8.37
C GLY A 819 3.53 -18.28 -7.98
N LEU A 820 2.69 -18.69 -7.00
CA LEU A 820 2.50 -20.09 -6.60
C LEU A 820 1.28 -20.71 -7.30
N GLU A 821 1.26 -22.04 -7.37
CA GLU A 821 0.21 -22.81 -8.05
C GLU A 821 0.14 -24.25 -7.52
N TRP A 822 -1.07 -24.84 -7.52
CA TRP A 822 -1.31 -26.18 -6.98
C TRP A 822 -2.31 -26.96 -7.84
N ALA A 823 -2.23 -28.29 -7.83
CA ALA A 823 -3.16 -29.09 -8.62
C ALA A 823 -4.60 -28.95 -8.10
N GLN A 824 -4.78 -28.90 -6.78
CA GLN A 824 -6.05 -28.69 -6.11
C GLN A 824 -5.96 -27.51 -5.15
N VAL A 825 -6.76 -26.48 -5.42
CA VAL A 825 -6.84 -25.28 -4.56
C VAL A 825 -8.23 -25.20 -3.96
N HIS A 826 -8.25 -25.03 -2.64
CA HIS A 826 -9.42 -24.63 -1.89
C HIS A 826 -9.30 -23.15 -1.54
N ILE A 827 -10.34 -22.37 -1.83
CA ILE A 827 -10.42 -20.98 -1.38
C ILE A 827 -11.25 -20.96 -0.10
N ALA A 828 -10.60 -20.55 0.99
CA ALA A 828 -11.21 -20.48 2.31
C ALA A 828 -12.37 -19.48 2.34
N GLU A 829 -13.28 -19.66 3.30
CA GLU A 829 -14.52 -18.89 3.40
C GLU A 829 -14.33 -17.46 3.92
N ASP A 830 -13.08 -17.00 4.10
CA ASP A 830 -12.77 -15.65 4.57
C ASP A 830 -12.82 -14.57 3.47
N PHE A 831 -13.11 -14.97 2.22
CA PHE A 831 -13.52 -14.07 1.13
C PHE A 831 -15.03 -13.79 1.20
N ARG A 832 -15.39 -12.53 1.44
CA ARG A 832 -16.79 -12.18 1.72
C ARG A 832 -17.51 -11.63 0.49
N GLU A 833 -18.70 -12.18 0.21
CA GLU A 833 -19.66 -11.62 -0.73
C GLU A 833 -20.02 -10.18 -0.31
N PRO A 834 -20.05 -9.22 -1.25
CA PRO A 834 -20.59 -7.91 -0.96
C PRO A 834 -22.06 -8.03 -0.55
N PRO A 835 -22.48 -7.35 0.51
CA PRO A 835 -23.80 -7.58 1.08
C PRO A 835 -24.94 -7.04 0.22
N ARG A 836 -26.15 -7.59 0.38
CA ARG A 836 -27.38 -7.02 -0.20
C ARG A 836 -27.95 -5.89 0.66
N LYS A 837 -28.33 -4.78 0.02
CA LYS A 837 -28.98 -3.60 0.61
C LYS A 837 -30.42 -3.49 0.18
N LYS A 838 -31.38 -3.64 1.10
CA LYS A 838 -32.81 -3.43 0.77
C LYS A 838 -33.27 -4.20 -0.50
N GLY A 839 -32.76 -5.42 -0.70
CA GLY A 839 -33.01 -6.24 -1.89
C GLY A 839 -32.05 -6.01 -3.07
N ILE A 840 -31.22 -4.97 -3.04
CA ILE A 840 -30.30 -4.57 -4.11
C ILE A 840 -28.87 -5.06 -3.82
N GLN A 841 -28.29 -5.82 -4.75
CA GLN A 841 -26.90 -6.31 -4.68
C GLN A 841 -25.89 -5.15 -4.73
N GLN A 842 -24.83 -5.19 -3.92
CA GLN A 842 -23.84 -4.09 -3.88
C GLN A 842 -22.61 -4.35 -4.70
N PRO A 843 -21.98 -3.28 -5.22
CA PRO A 843 -20.79 -3.47 -6.02
C PRO A 843 -19.63 -4.00 -5.17
N MET A 844 -18.88 -4.93 -5.73
CA MET A 844 -17.63 -5.39 -5.18
C MET A 844 -16.51 -4.41 -5.52
N ARG A 845 -15.48 -4.30 -4.67
CA ARG A 845 -14.31 -3.46 -4.98
C ARG A 845 -13.39 -4.15 -5.96
N ALA A 846 -12.89 -3.38 -6.92
CA ALA A 846 -11.89 -3.87 -7.88
C ALA A 846 -10.65 -4.47 -7.19
N GLU A 847 -10.16 -3.94 -6.07
CA GLU A 847 -9.00 -4.54 -5.37
C GLU A 847 -9.28 -5.94 -4.81
N GLU A 848 -10.47 -6.12 -4.22
CA GLU A 848 -10.89 -7.43 -3.72
C GLU A 848 -11.18 -8.38 -4.88
N ALA A 849 -11.75 -7.87 -5.98
CA ALA A 849 -11.97 -8.64 -7.20
C ALA A 849 -10.64 -9.06 -7.87
N ARG A 850 -9.61 -8.18 -7.86
CA ARG A 850 -8.24 -8.50 -8.31
C ARG A 850 -7.61 -9.57 -7.44
N LEU A 851 -7.80 -9.50 -6.12
CA LEU A 851 -7.29 -10.51 -5.20
C LEU A 851 -8.04 -11.85 -5.35
N ALA A 852 -9.35 -11.81 -5.57
CA ALA A 852 -10.18 -12.99 -5.85
C ALA A 852 -9.81 -13.63 -7.20
N TYR A 853 -9.58 -12.82 -8.23
CA TYR A 853 -9.02 -13.26 -9.51
C TYR A 853 -7.67 -13.95 -9.33
N VAL A 854 -6.77 -13.36 -8.53
CA VAL A 854 -5.48 -13.97 -8.19
C VAL A 854 -5.68 -15.32 -7.51
N ALA A 855 -6.61 -15.45 -6.56
CA ALA A 855 -6.88 -16.71 -5.86
C ALA A 855 -7.49 -17.78 -6.79
N ALA A 856 -8.48 -17.40 -7.60
CA ALA A 856 -9.17 -18.28 -8.54
C ALA A 856 -8.25 -18.89 -9.60
N THR A 857 -7.18 -18.17 -9.96
CA THR A 857 -6.24 -18.58 -11.00
C THR A 857 -5.04 -19.41 -10.49
N ARG A 858 -5.02 -19.81 -9.21
CA ARG A 858 -3.94 -20.64 -8.64
C ARG A 858 -4.08 -22.13 -8.86
N ALA A 859 -5.29 -22.60 -9.20
CA ALA A 859 -5.55 -24.03 -9.37
C ALA A 859 -5.17 -24.52 -10.77
N LYS A 860 -4.51 -25.70 -10.88
CA LYS A 860 -4.20 -26.34 -12.16
C LYS A 860 -5.30 -27.30 -12.64
N ARG A 861 -5.89 -28.10 -11.74
CA ARG A 861 -6.85 -29.16 -12.08
C ARG A 861 -8.20 -28.99 -11.42
N PHE A 862 -8.20 -28.71 -10.12
CA PHE A 862 -9.40 -28.64 -9.31
C PHE A 862 -9.42 -27.35 -8.50
N LEU A 863 -10.44 -26.54 -8.74
CA LEU A 863 -10.74 -25.37 -7.92
C LEU A 863 -11.98 -25.69 -7.08
N ASP A 864 -11.84 -25.67 -5.75
CA ASP A 864 -12.97 -25.55 -4.82
C ASP A 864 -13.16 -24.06 -4.52
N PRO A 865 -14.06 -23.38 -5.24
CA PRO A 865 -14.23 -21.93 -5.11
C PRO A 865 -15.08 -21.59 -3.89
N ARG A 866 -15.14 -22.40 -2.82
CA ARG A 866 -16.11 -22.24 -1.72
C ARG A 866 -16.20 -20.82 -1.19
N GLY A 867 -15.06 -20.18 -0.93
CA GLY A 867 -14.99 -18.78 -0.50
C GLY A 867 -15.38 -17.74 -1.56
N LEU A 868 -15.53 -18.12 -2.83
CA LEU A 868 -15.89 -17.25 -3.96
C LEU A 868 -17.16 -17.69 -4.72
N GLU A 869 -17.79 -18.81 -4.36
CA GLU A 869 -18.89 -19.45 -5.12
C GLU A 869 -20.15 -18.59 -5.16
N TRP A 870 -20.22 -17.58 -4.29
CA TRP A 870 -21.23 -16.54 -4.35
C TRP A 870 -21.12 -15.67 -5.61
N PHE A 871 -19.96 -15.55 -6.25
CA PHE A 871 -19.71 -14.57 -7.31
C PHE A 871 -20.56 -14.74 -8.59
N PRO A 872 -20.79 -15.95 -9.13
CA PRO A 872 -21.71 -16.12 -10.25
C PRO A 872 -23.14 -15.67 -9.92
N ARG A 873 -23.65 -16.07 -8.75
CA ARG A 873 -24.98 -15.67 -8.26
C ARG A 873 -25.06 -14.16 -8.01
N PHE A 874 -23.94 -13.58 -7.60
CA PHE A 874 -23.78 -12.15 -7.45
C PHE A 874 -23.92 -11.43 -8.79
N LEU A 875 -23.26 -11.89 -9.86
CA LEU A 875 -23.40 -11.31 -11.20
C LEU A 875 -24.81 -11.53 -11.79
N GLU A 876 -25.39 -12.73 -11.66
CA GLU A 876 -26.76 -13.04 -12.11
C GLU A 876 -27.82 -12.17 -11.41
N ALA A 877 -27.55 -11.78 -10.17
CA ALA A 877 -28.39 -10.87 -9.40
C ALA A 877 -28.13 -9.38 -9.74
N GLY A 878 -27.39 -9.08 -10.81
CA GLY A 878 -27.04 -7.73 -11.24
C GLY A 878 -25.92 -7.07 -10.42
N GLY A 879 -25.12 -7.86 -9.70
CA GLY A 879 -23.96 -7.37 -8.96
C GLY A 879 -22.84 -6.95 -9.91
N THR A 880 -22.23 -5.80 -9.64
CA THR A 880 -21.13 -5.26 -10.46
C THR A 880 -19.82 -5.24 -9.66
N VAL A 881 -18.68 -5.28 -10.34
CA VAL A 881 -17.40 -4.92 -9.71
C VAL A 881 -17.18 -3.46 -10.04
N ALA A 882 -17.20 -2.63 -9.02
CA ALA A 882 -16.83 -1.25 -9.16
C ALA A 882 -15.31 -1.15 -8.93
N GLU A 883 -14.59 -0.66 -9.94
CA GLU A 883 -13.52 0.27 -9.60
C GLU A 883 -14.13 1.26 -8.60
N PRO A 884 -13.46 1.62 -7.51
CA PRO A 884 -13.91 2.54 -6.46
C PRO A 884 -14.82 3.72 -6.79
N SER A 885 -14.87 4.07 -8.04
CA SER A 885 -15.53 5.20 -8.60
C SER A 885 -16.78 4.79 -9.41
N ALA A 886 -16.99 3.51 -9.79
CA ALA A 886 -17.82 3.11 -10.93
C ALA A 886 -19.25 2.56 -10.67
N GLY A 887 -19.98 3.09 -9.68
CA GLY A 887 -21.29 2.51 -9.35
C GLY A 887 -22.34 3.54 -9.00
N TYR A 888 -22.89 4.26 -9.99
CA TYR A 888 -24.16 5.00 -9.80
C TYR A 888 -25.02 5.24 -11.05
N ALA A 889 -24.58 4.87 -12.27
CA ALA A 889 -25.33 5.20 -13.48
C ALA A 889 -26.49 4.23 -13.85
N GLU A 890 -26.41 2.92 -13.53
CA GLU A 890 -27.33 1.94 -14.17
C GLU A 890 -28.57 1.52 -13.37
N MET A 891 -28.80 2.03 -12.15
CA MET A 891 -29.99 1.64 -11.35
C MET A 891 -31.22 2.54 -11.52
N LYS A 892 -31.27 3.42 -12.54
CA LYS A 892 -32.39 4.36 -12.72
C LYS A 892 -33.46 4.00 -13.75
N GLU A 893 -33.30 2.92 -14.53
CA GLU A 893 -34.29 2.59 -15.59
C GLU A 893 -35.18 1.37 -15.33
N ALA A 894 -35.15 0.78 -14.12
CA ALA A 894 -36.11 -0.25 -13.73
C ALA A 894 -36.73 0.07 -12.35
N SER A 895 -37.47 1.17 -12.25
CA SER A 895 -38.45 1.43 -11.17
C SER A 895 -39.53 2.38 -11.66
#